data_AF-A0A5C9BTB2-F1
#
_entry.id   AF-A0A5C9BTB2-F1
#
_cell.length_a   1.000
_cell.length_b   1.000
_cell.length_c   1.000
_cell.angle_alpha   90.00
_cell.angle_beta   90.00
_cell.angle_gamma   90.00
#
_symmetry.space_group_name_H-M   'P 1'
#
loop_
_entity.id
_entity.type
_entity.pdbx_description
1 polymer ?
#
loop_
_entity_poly.entity_id
_entity_poly.type
_entity_poly.pdbx_seq_one_letter_code
_entity_poly.pdbx_strand_id
1 'polypeptide(L)'
;MLIFLSPAKSLDYKTPPHVAKHTQPAYLKHSEALIKKLRKLSPADIANLMDLSDPLALLNFNRYADWSLPFTPENAKQAVLAFDGDVYDGLAAKTLGADDLDFAQQRVRILSGLYGILKPLDLMQPYRLEMGTKFANKAGKDLYAYWGERLLDAINAELAEMPRPVAVNLASEEYFKAAVGRKINGTVIQPVFEDWKNGKYKIISFYAKRARGLMTRYAVVTATLSRPKLPTTRAGFSAGANDMSYRASVGSQGYRFADLREVLAKASPARSGDALAGIAAQSAAERMAARLVLADLPLRCFLDAALIPYEIDEVTRLIVDSHDAAAFAPVASLTVGEFREWLLDATTGEAELAALAPGITPEMAAAVSKLMRNQDLIAVARKCRVVTAFRDTIGLPGRLAVRLQPNHPTDDASGIAASMLDGLMYGVGDAVIGINPASDSLPALASLWRMLDELIGRFEIPTQSCVLTHVSSQIRAIEAGLPVDLVFQSIAGTEAANAGFGINLALLHEAREAALSLKRGTVGDNVMYFETGQGSALSANAHHGVDQQTCEARAYAVARYFKPLLVNTVVGFIGPEYLYDGKQIIRAGLEDHFCGKLLGLPMGCDICYTNHAEADQDDIDNLLVLLAASISSWACRGRTTSCSITRAPPSTTSCSSVRRSVCSGRRNSKPGWRAWV
;
A
#
# COMPACT_ATOMS: atom_id res chain seq x y z
N MET A 1 -28.70 12.61 -27.09
CA MET A 1 -27.80 11.46 -26.84
C MET A 1 -28.28 10.68 -25.63
N LEU A 2 -27.99 9.38 -25.58
CA LEU A 2 -28.12 8.51 -24.41
C LEU A 2 -26.80 7.82 -24.13
N ILE A 3 -26.39 7.79 -22.86
CA ILE A 3 -25.17 7.14 -22.37
C ILE A 3 -25.56 5.86 -21.63
N PHE A 4 -24.89 4.76 -21.93
CA PHE A 4 -25.13 3.47 -21.29
C PHE A 4 -23.99 3.10 -20.36
N LEU A 5 -24.30 2.75 -19.12
CA LEU A 5 -23.35 2.28 -18.11
C LEU A 5 -23.69 0.84 -17.66
N SER A 6 -22.65 0.13 -17.21
CA SER A 6 -22.81 -1.12 -16.46
C SER A 6 -23.21 -0.83 -15.00
N PRO A 7 -23.92 -1.76 -14.34
CA PRO A 7 -24.13 -1.69 -12.90
C PRO A 7 -22.85 -2.08 -12.16
N ALA A 8 -22.81 -1.82 -10.85
CA ALA A 8 -21.74 -2.29 -9.99
C ALA A 8 -22.19 -3.46 -9.09
N LYS A 9 -21.22 -4.25 -8.62
CA LYS A 9 -21.47 -5.38 -7.71
C LYS A 9 -21.53 -4.93 -6.24
N SER A 10 -20.74 -3.92 -5.86
CA SER A 10 -20.83 -3.27 -4.55
C SER A 10 -21.96 -2.25 -4.56
N LEU A 11 -22.60 -2.08 -3.41
CA LEU A 11 -23.71 -1.18 -3.21
C LEU A 11 -23.56 -0.42 -1.88
N ASP A 12 -23.74 0.89 -1.92
CA ASP A 12 -23.72 1.77 -0.76
C ASP A 12 -25.13 2.21 -0.36
N TYR A 13 -25.66 1.58 0.68
CA TYR A 13 -26.89 1.98 1.37
C TYR A 13 -26.62 2.62 2.75
N LYS A 14 -25.34 2.79 3.12
CA LYS A 14 -24.96 3.39 4.41
C LYS A 14 -24.92 4.91 4.31
N THR A 15 -24.45 5.45 3.19
CA THR A 15 -24.40 6.90 2.96
C THR A 15 -25.80 7.42 2.60
N PRO A 16 -26.36 8.39 3.32
CA PRO A 16 -27.63 9.00 2.95
C PRO A 16 -27.56 9.69 1.57
N PRO A 17 -28.62 9.64 0.75
CA PRO A 17 -28.67 10.41 -0.49
C PRO A 17 -28.69 11.92 -0.17
N HIS A 18 -27.90 12.71 -0.90
CA HIS A 18 -27.85 14.16 -0.75
C HIS A 18 -28.96 14.89 -1.52
N VAL A 19 -29.78 14.17 -2.29
CA VAL A 19 -30.96 14.67 -2.98
C VAL A 19 -32.20 13.82 -2.67
N ALA A 20 -33.34 14.48 -2.45
CA ALA A 20 -34.61 13.80 -2.17
C ALA A 20 -35.33 13.30 -3.43
N LYS A 21 -35.04 13.90 -4.60
CA LYS A 21 -35.69 13.56 -5.87
C LYS A 21 -35.37 12.13 -6.29
N HIS A 22 -36.41 11.38 -6.66
CA HIS A 22 -36.30 9.99 -7.09
C HIS A 22 -37.42 9.62 -8.07
N THR A 23 -37.24 8.52 -8.78
CA THR A 23 -38.20 7.91 -9.70
C THR A 23 -38.31 6.41 -9.44
N GLN A 24 -39.17 5.71 -10.19
CA GLN A 24 -39.40 4.27 -10.04
C GLN A 24 -38.92 3.52 -11.29
N PRO A 25 -38.27 2.35 -11.14
CA PRO A 25 -37.86 1.54 -12.29
C PRO A 25 -39.05 1.16 -13.18
N ALA A 26 -38.85 1.24 -14.50
CA ALA A 26 -39.91 0.97 -15.47
C ALA A 26 -40.37 -0.51 -15.50
N TYR A 27 -39.51 -1.44 -15.10
CA TYR A 27 -39.70 -2.89 -15.27
C TYR A 27 -39.88 -3.66 -13.96
N LEU A 28 -40.42 -3.05 -12.90
CA LEU A 28 -40.59 -3.70 -11.59
C LEU A 28 -41.41 -5.00 -11.64
N LYS A 29 -42.41 -5.11 -12.52
CA LYS A 29 -43.18 -6.35 -12.71
C LYS A 29 -42.30 -7.50 -13.23
N HIS A 30 -41.33 -7.20 -14.08
CA HIS A 30 -40.35 -8.17 -14.59
C HIS A 30 -39.31 -8.51 -13.53
N SER A 31 -38.85 -7.53 -12.77
CA SER A 31 -37.95 -7.75 -11.63
C SER A 31 -38.59 -8.64 -10.58
N GLU A 32 -39.86 -8.40 -10.22
CA GLU A 32 -40.61 -9.23 -9.27
C GLU A 32 -40.70 -10.69 -9.74
N ALA A 33 -40.92 -10.93 -11.04
CA ALA A 33 -40.96 -12.29 -11.59
C ALA A 33 -39.61 -13.02 -11.49
N LEU A 34 -38.48 -12.30 -11.61
CA LEU A 34 -37.14 -12.86 -11.38
C LEU A 34 -36.92 -13.13 -9.89
N ILE A 35 -37.28 -12.19 -9.00
CA ILE A 35 -37.17 -12.34 -7.54
C ILE A 35 -37.98 -13.53 -7.03
N LYS A 36 -39.20 -13.73 -7.53
CA LYS A 36 -40.05 -14.90 -7.18
C LYS A 36 -39.37 -16.24 -7.49
N LYS A 37 -38.47 -16.28 -8.48
CA LYS A 37 -37.65 -17.45 -8.78
C LYS A 37 -36.41 -17.51 -7.91
N LEU A 38 -35.69 -16.40 -7.75
CA LEU A 38 -34.48 -16.33 -6.92
C LEU A 38 -34.72 -16.70 -5.46
N ARG A 39 -35.88 -16.31 -4.89
CA ARG A 39 -36.32 -16.69 -3.54
C ARG A 39 -36.46 -18.19 -3.30
N LYS A 40 -36.54 -19.00 -4.36
CA LYS A 40 -36.65 -20.46 -4.25
C LYS A 40 -35.30 -21.17 -4.18
N LEU A 41 -34.22 -20.45 -4.46
CA LEU A 41 -32.86 -21.00 -4.44
C LEU A 41 -32.33 -21.04 -3.01
N SER A 42 -31.64 -22.10 -2.64
CA SER A 42 -30.88 -22.13 -1.38
C SER A 42 -29.64 -21.24 -1.47
N PRO A 43 -29.02 -20.86 -0.34
CA PRO A 43 -27.72 -20.18 -0.37
C PRO A 43 -26.66 -20.93 -1.19
N ALA A 44 -26.64 -22.27 -1.13
CA ALA A 44 -25.71 -23.08 -1.93
C ALA A 44 -26.00 -22.99 -3.43
N ASP A 45 -27.27 -22.97 -3.84
CA ASP A 45 -27.65 -22.78 -5.24
C ASP A 45 -27.25 -21.39 -5.75
N ILE A 46 -27.39 -20.36 -4.91
CA ILE A 46 -26.98 -18.99 -5.24
C ILE A 46 -25.46 -18.89 -5.38
N ALA A 47 -24.71 -19.51 -4.46
CA ALA A 47 -23.25 -19.58 -4.51
C ALA A 47 -22.78 -20.19 -5.85
N ASN A 48 -23.36 -21.34 -6.23
CA ASN A 48 -23.04 -22.03 -7.48
C ASN A 48 -23.48 -21.25 -8.73
N LEU A 49 -24.66 -20.62 -8.70
CA LEU A 49 -25.22 -19.90 -9.85
C LEU A 49 -24.40 -18.66 -10.24
N MET A 50 -23.82 -17.98 -9.25
CA MET A 50 -23.15 -16.68 -9.41
C MET A 50 -21.67 -16.68 -9.05
N ASP A 51 -21.09 -17.85 -8.76
CA ASP A 51 -19.70 -18.03 -8.34
C ASP A 51 -19.34 -17.13 -7.15
N LEU A 52 -20.07 -17.32 -6.04
CA LEU A 52 -19.97 -16.50 -4.82
C LEU A 52 -19.43 -17.32 -3.64
N SER A 53 -18.74 -16.64 -2.72
CA SER A 53 -18.44 -17.20 -1.41
C SER A 53 -19.71 -17.39 -0.56
N ASP A 54 -19.69 -18.30 0.41
CA ASP A 54 -20.83 -18.59 1.28
C ASP A 54 -21.41 -17.33 1.97
N PRO A 55 -20.60 -16.39 2.52
CA PRO A 55 -21.15 -15.17 3.11
C PRO A 55 -21.89 -14.29 2.10
N LEU A 56 -21.37 -14.19 0.86
CA LEU A 56 -22.01 -13.41 -0.19
C LEU A 56 -23.27 -14.08 -0.73
N ALA A 57 -23.30 -15.41 -0.77
CA ALA A 57 -24.48 -16.15 -1.17
C ALA A 57 -25.61 -16.01 -0.14
N LEU A 58 -25.29 -16.12 1.16
CA LEU A 58 -26.23 -15.88 2.26
C LEU A 58 -26.76 -14.44 2.25
N LEU A 59 -25.88 -13.45 2.03
CA LEU A 59 -26.27 -12.05 1.91
C LEU A 59 -27.29 -11.85 0.78
N ASN A 60 -27.06 -12.45 -0.39
CA ASN A 60 -27.98 -12.27 -1.53
C ASN A 60 -29.26 -13.09 -1.36
N PHE A 61 -29.22 -14.24 -0.70
CA PHE A 61 -30.43 -14.98 -0.28
C PHE A 61 -31.35 -14.08 0.56
N ASN A 62 -30.79 -13.41 1.58
CA ASN A 62 -31.55 -12.47 2.41
C ASN A 62 -32.06 -11.27 1.60
N ARG A 63 -31.22 -10.67 0.74
CA ARG A 63 -31.67 -9.58 -0.16
C ARG A 63 -32.85 -9.97 -1.03
N TYR A 64 -32.88 -11.18 -1.57
CA TYR A 64 -34.03 -11.65 -2.36
C TYR A 64 -35.26 -11.88 -1.48
N ALA A 65 -35.08 -12.38 -0.26
CA ALA A 65 -36.17 -12.54 0.71
C ALA A 65 -36.78 -11.17 1.09
N ASP A 66 -35.95 -10.17 1.35
CA ASP A 66 -36.35 -8.83 1.78
C ASP A 66 -36.93 -7.97 0.65
N TRP A 67 -36.62 -8.31 -0.61
CA TRP A 67 -37.03 -7.53 -1.77
C TRP A 67 -38.55 -7.35 -1.85
N SER A 68 -39.06 -6.14 -1.80
CA SER A 68 -40.51 -5.91 -1.71
C SER A 68 -40.96 -4.63 -2.39
N LEU A 69 -42.22 -4.61 -2.84
CA LEU A 69 -42.88 -3.43 -3.39
C LEU A 69 -43.90 -2.89 -2.36
N PRO A 70 -44.12 -1.57 -2.30
CA PRO A 70 -43.51 -0.52 -3.13
C PRO A 70 -42.08 -0.14 -2.69
N PHE A 71 -41.29 0.41 -3.63
CA PHE A 71 -40.00 1.01 -3.30
C PHE A 71 -40.21 2.41 -2.74
N THR A 72 -39.59 2.67 -1.59
CA THR A 72 -39.63 3.95 -0.89
C THR A 72 -38.22 4.32 -0.42
N PRO A 73 -37.93 5.59 -0.10
CA PRO A 73 -36.61 5.99 0.40
C PRO A 73 -36.13 5.24 1.66
N GLU A 74 -37.05 4.62 2.41
CA GLU A 74 -36.73 3.82 3.60
C GLU A 74 -36.18 2.43 3.25
N ASN A 75 -36.58 1.87 2.10
CA ASN A 75 -36.18 0.51 1.71
C ASN A 75 -35.33 0.46 0.43
N ALA A 76 -35.22 1.58 -0.30
CA ALA A 76 -34.55 1.67 -1.59
C ALA A 76 -33.79 3.00 -1.73
N LYS A 77 -32.81 3.04 -2.64
CA LYS A 77 -31.97 4.22 -2.89
C LYS A 77 -31.80 4.46 -4.39
N GLN A 78 -31.63 5.71 -4.80
CA GLN A 78 -31.40 6.06 -6.20
C GLN A 78 -30.20 5.30 -6.77
N ALA A 79 -30.37 4.68 -7.94
CA ALA A 79 -29.40 3.78 -8.55
C ALA A 79 -27.98 4.38 -8.65
N VAL A 80 -27.86 5.63 -9.11
CA VAL A 80 -26.56 6.30 -9.28
C VAL A 80 -25.85 6.61 -7.96
N LEU A 81 -26.60 6.68 -6.85
CA LEU A 81 -26.08 6.90 -5.50
C LEU A 81 -25.91 5.59 -4.72
N ALA A 82 -26.52 4.51 -5.18
CA ALA A 82 -26.46 3.18 -4.57
C ALA A 82 -25.35 2.32 -5.17
N PHE A 83 -25.08 2.40 -6.47
CA PHE A 83 -23.98 1.64 -7.08
C PHE A 83 -22.61 2.18 -6.66
N ASP A 84 -21.71 1.26 -6.34
CA ASP A 84 -20.41 1.53 -5.76
C ASP A 84 -19.32 0.69 -6.46
N GLY A 85 -18.25 1.32 -6.93
CA GLY A 85 -17.17 0.69 -7.71
C GLY A 85 -16.71 1.53 -8.91
N ASP A 86 -15.70 1.06 -9.65
CA ASP A 86 -14.83 1.90 -10.51
C ASP A 86 -15.55 2.88 -11.46
N VAL A 87 -16.63 2.44 -12.10
CA VAL A 87 -17.45 3.30 -13.00
C VAL A 87 -18.11 4.44 -12.21
N TYR A 88 -18.62 4.13 -11.02
CA TYR A 88 -19.33 5.08 -10.15
C TYR A 88 -18.37 5.97 -9.37
N ASP A 89 -17.15 5.48 -9.08
CA ASP A 89 -16.05 6.30 -8.56
C ASP A 89 -15.61 7.34 -9.60
N GLY A 90 -15.46 6.93 -10.86
CA GLY A 90 -15.18 7.86 -11.96
C GLY A 90 -16.32 8.84 -12.22
N LEU A 91 -17.57 8.41 -12.07
CA LEU A 91 -18.74 9.29 -12.20
C LEU A 91 -18.83 10.30 -11.03
N ALA A 92 -18.42 9.87 -9.83
CA ALA A 92 -18.46 10.60 -8.58
C ALA A 92 -19.83 11.26 -8.33
N ALA A 93 -20.92 10.50 -8.51
CA ALA A 93 -22.30 11.02 -8.49
C ALA A 93 -22.70 11.67 -7.16
N LYS A 94 -22.08 11.24 -6.04
CA LYS A 94 -22.26 11.83 -4.70
C LYS A 94 -21.83 13.31 -4.62
N THR A 95 -21.06 13.78 -5.59
CA THR A 95 -20.58 15.18 -5.68
C THR A 95 -21.36 16.04 -6.67
N LEU A 96 -22.31 15.45 -7.42
CA LEU A 96 -23.08 16.17 -8.44
C LEU A 96 -24.23 16.94 -7.80
N GLY A 97 -24.48 18.15 -8.29
CA GLY A 97 -25.63 18.96 -7.85
C GLY A 97 -26.97 18.39 -8.34
N ALA A 98 -28.08 18.97 -7.89
CA ALA A 98 -29.42 18.55 -8.31
C ALA A 98 -29.63 18.69 -9.84
N ASP A 99 -29.15 19.78 -10.43
CA ASP A 99 -29.27 20.05 -11.87
C ASP A 99 -28.47 19.05 -12.72
N ASP A 100 -27.27 18.69 -12.28
CA ASP A 100 -26.44 17.67 -12.92
C ASP A 100 -27.12 16.29 -12.87
N LEU A 101 -27.70 15.95 -11.72
CA LEU A 101 -28.44 14.70 -11.55
C LEU A 101 -29.72 14.67 -12.38
N ASP A 102 -30.38 15.81 -12.58
CA ASP A 102 -31.52 15.96 -13.48
C ASP A 102 -31.12 15.79 -14.95
N PHE A 103 -29.96 16.32 -15.34
CA PHE A 103 -29.41 16.08 -16.66
C PHE A 103 -29.04 14.60 -16.84
N ALA A 104 -28.35 14.00 -15.86
CA ALA A 104 -28.03 12.59 -15.86
C ALA A 104 -29.29 11.73 -15.98
N GLN A 105 -30.35 12.08 -15.25
CA GLN A 105 -31.65 11.40 -15.30
C GLN A 105 -32.23 11.33 -16.71
N GLN A 106 -32.05 12.39 -17.50
CA GLN A 106 -32.52 12.45 -18.88
C GLN A 106 -31.60 11.72 -19.87
N ARG A 107 -30.28 11.66 -19.58
CA ARG A 107 -29.26 11.29 -20.58
C ARG A 107 -28.48 10.00 -20.29
N VAL A 108 -28.55 9.45 -19.09
CA VAL A 108 -27.80 8.26 -18.67
C VAL A 108 -28.76 7.10 -18.39
N ARG A 109 -28.39 5.90 -18.81
CA ARG A 109 -29.10 4.66 -18.53
C ARG A 109 -28.12 3.63 -17.98
N ILE A 110 -28.49 2.97 -16.89
CA ILE A 110 -27.70 1.92 -16.25
C ILE A 110 -28.36 0.59 -16.58
N LEU A 111 -27.66 -0.28 -17.29
CA LEU A 111 -28.16 -1.62 -17.61
C LEU A 111 -28.11 -2.49 -16.36
N SER A 112 -29.05 -3.42 -16.20
CA SER A 112 -29.19 -4.23 -14.98
C SER A 112 -29.75 -5.61 -15.30
N GLY A 113 -29.15 -6.67 -14.74
CA GLY A 113 -29.69 -8.02 -14.88
C GLY A 113 -31.07 -8.19 -14.22
N LEU A 114 -31.32 -7.49 -13.10
CA LEU A 114 -32.59 -7.58 -12.36
C LEU A 114 -33.62 -6.54 -12.79
N TYR A 115 -33.20 -5.30 -13.01
CA TYR A 115 -34.08 -4.17 -13.31
C TYR A 115 -34.17 -3.85 -14.81
N GLY A 116 -33.37 -4.52 -15.63
CA GLY A 116 -33.31 -4.31 -17.08
C GLY A 116 -32.54 -3.04 -17.44
N ILE A 117 -33.19 -1.89 -17.28
CA ILE A 117 -32.62 -0.57 -17.52
C ILE A 117 -33.13 0.40 -16.46
N LEU A 118 -32.20 1.08 -15.80
CA LEU A 118 -32.44 2.06 -14.74
C LEU A 118 -32.06 3.46 -15.22
N LYS A 119 -32.81 4.45 -14.77
CA LYS A 119 -32.39 5.85 -14.77
C LYS A 119 -31.60 6.15 -13.49
N PRO A 120 -30.69 7.14 -13.49
CA PRO A 120 -29.88 7.50 -12.32
C PRO A 120 -30.64 7.66 -11.00
N LEU A 121 -31.82 8.27 -11.03
CA LEU A 121 -32.66 8.54 -9.87
C LEU A 121 -33.73 7.48 -9.61
N ASP A 122 -33.76 6.38 -10.37
CA ASP A 122 -34.66 5.27 -10.07
C ASP A 122 -34.27 4.63 -8.74
N LEU A 123 -35.24 4.48 -7.83
CA LEU A 123 -35.04 3.72 -6.61
C LEU A 123 -34.74 2.26 -6.94
N MET A 124 -33.75 1.69 -6.27
CA MET A 124 -33.47 0.26 -6.32
C MET A 124 -33.27 -0.28 -4.91
N GLN A 125 -33.65 -1.54 -4.73
CA GLN A 125 -33.29 -2.35 -3.56
C GLN A 125 -32.04 -3.16 -3.86
N PRO A 126 -31.26 -3.55 -2.81
CA PRO A 126 -30.01 -4.23 -3.00
C PRO A 126 -30.20 -5.61 -3.63
N TYR A 127 -29.34 -5.97 -4.59
CA TYR A 127 -29.39 -7.25 -5.29
C TYR A 127 -28.00 -7.62 -5.83
N ARG A 128 -27.85 -8.88 -6.25
CA ARG A 128 -26.78 -9.29 -7.16
C ARG A 128 -27.39 -10.16 -8.25
N LEU A 129 -27.27 -9.76 -9.50
CA LEU A 129 -27.72 -10.55 -10.63
C LEU A 129 -27.04 -9.99 -11.87
N GLU A 130 -25.87 -10.52 -12.21
CA GLU A 130 -25.14 -10.12 -13.40
C GLU A 130 -25.90 -10.51 -14.67
N MET A 131 -25.78 -9.73 -15.74
CA MET A 131 -26.51 -9.98 -16.99
C MET A 131 -26.09 -11.31 -17.65
N GLY A 132 -24.83 -11.70 -17.47
CA GLY A 132 -24.29 -12.97 -17.97
C GLY A 132 -24.75 -14.23 -17.21
N THR A 133 -25.50 -14.11 -16.11
CA THR A 133 -25.93 -15.26 -15.31
C THR A 133 -26.85 -16.17 -16.12
N LYS A 134 -26.54 -17.48 -16.14
CA LYS A 134 -27.35 -18.53 -16.80
C LYS A 134 -28.59 -18.88 -15.97
N PHE A 135 -29.47 -17.90 -15.79
CA PHE A 135 -30.66 -18.03 -14.98
C PHE A 135 -31.88 -18.45 -15.80
N ALA A 136 -32.21 -19.75 -15.75
CA ALA A 136 -33.32 -20.31 -16.49
C ALA A 136 -34.69 -19.70 -16.08
N ASN A 137 -35.37 -19.09 -17.04
CA ASN A 137 -36.60 -18.35 -16.88
C ASN A 137 -37.65 -18.80 -17.92
N LYS A 138 -38.85 -18.21 -17.88
CA LYS A 138 -39.94 -18.63 -18.79
C LYS A 138 -39.63 -18.33 -20.27
N ALA A 139 -38.74 -17.39 -20.55
CA ALA A 139 -38.39 -16.97 -21.91
C ALA A 139 -37.10 -17.66 -22.43
N GLY A 140 -36.34 -18.34 -21.58
CA GLY A 140 -35.15 -19.08 -22.02
C GLY A 140 -34.19 -19.46 -20.90
N LYS A 141 -32.94 -19.78 -21.30
CA LYS A 141 -31.90 -20.32 -20.42
C LYS A 141 -31.08 -19.28 -19.64
N ASP A 142 -31.20 -18.00 -20.00
CA ASP A 142 -30.40 -16.90 -19.46
C ASP A 142 -31.18 -15.57 -19.45
N LEU A 143 -30.59 -14.54 -18.87
CA LEU A 143 -31.21 -13.21 -18.79
C LEU A 143 -31.24 -12.47 -20.13
N TYR A 144 -30.38 -12.83 -21.08
CA TYR A 144 -30.45 -12.30 -22.45
C TYR A 144 -31.78 -12.68 -23.11
N ALA A 145 -32.19 -13.95 -22.99
CA ALA A 145 -33.48 -14.42 -23.48
C ALA A 145 -34.66 -13.81 -22.69
N TYR A 146 -34.49 -13.57 -21.39
CA TYR A 146 -35.52 -12.96 -20.54
C TYR A 146 -35.86 -11.53 -20.96
N TRP A 147 -34.83 -10.70 -21.12
CA TRP A 147 -35.00 -9.30 -21.49
C TRP A 147 -35.30 -9.14 -22.98
N GLY A 148 -34.76 -10.02 -23.83
CA GLY A 148 -35.08 -10.08 -25.26
C GLY A 148 -34.95 -8.72 -25.96
N GLU A 149 -35.87 -8.43 -26.88
CA GLU A 149 -35.90 -7.14 -27.60
C GLU A 149 -36.51 -5.99 -26.76
N ARG A 150 -37.04 -6.25 -25.57
CA ARG A 150 -37.72 -5.24 -24.73
C ARG A 150 -36.80 -4.07 -24.37
N LEU A 151 -35.55 -4.34 -24.02
CA LEU A 151 -34.58 -3.29 -23.68
C LEU A 151 -34.20 -2.48 -24.93
N LEU A 152 -34.06 -3.15 -26.07
CA LEU A 152 -33.78 -2.50 -27.35
C LEU A 152 -34.94 -1.58 -27.77
N ASP A 153 -36.18 -2.06 -27.68
CA ASP A 153 -37.38 -1.30 -28.03
C ASP A 153 -37.50 -0.04 -27.16
N ALA A 154 -37.25 -0.17 -25.85
CA ALA A 154 -37.25 0.96 -24.93
C ALA A 154 -36.18 1.98 -25.26
N ILE A 155 -34.96 1.52 -25.57
CA ILE A 155 -33.86 2.40 -25.98
C ILE A 155 -34.19 3.10 -27.30
N ASN A 156 -34.73 2.38 -28.28
CA ASN A 156 -35.09 2.93 -29.58
C ASN A 156 -36.24 3.94 -29.49
N ALA A 157 -37.21 3.71 -28.61
CA ALA A 157 -38.28 4.66 -28.32
C ALA A 157 -37.72 5.98 -27.77
N GLU A 158 -36.82 5.92 -26.78
CA GLU A 158 -36.19 7.13 -26.24
C GLU A 158 -35.28 7.85 -27.25
N LEU A 159 -34.56 7.10 -28.09
CA LEU A 159 -33.72 7.69 -29.13
C LEU A 159 -34.55 8.37 -30.22
N ALA A 160 -35.74 7.86 -30.55
CA ALA A 160 -36.63 8.44 -31.56
C ALA A 160 -37.14 9.84 -31.19
N GLU A 161 -37.22 10.16 -29.89
CA GLU A 161 -37.57 11.49 -29.40
C GLU A 161 -36.44 12.52 -29.58
N MET A 162 -35.23 12.09 -29.98
CA MET A 162 -34.07 12.96 -30.11
C MET A 162 -33.89 13.44 -31.55
N PRO A 163 -33.69 14.75 -31.80
CA PRO A 163 -33.44 15.28 -33.14
C PRO A 163 -32.22 14.66 -33.86
N ARG A 164 -31.24 14.19 -33.08
CA ARG A 164 -30.09 13.43 -33.54
C ARG A 164 -29.87 12.24 -32.58
N PRO A 165 -30.35 11.03 -32.93
CA PRO A 165 -30.24 9.86 -32.07
C PRO A 165 -28.77 9.39 -32.02
N VAL A 166 -28.18 9.51 -30.83
CA VAL A 166 -26.80 9.06 -30.55
C VAL A 166 -26.82 8.23 -29.28
N ALA A 167 -26.36 6.99 -29.39
CA ALA A 167 -26.15 6.05 -28.29
C ALA A 167 -24.64 5.96 -27.99
N VAL A 168 -24.25 6.27 -26.76
CA VAL A 168 -22.86 6.23 -26.31
C VAL A 168 -22.69 5.02 -25.40
N ASN A 169 -22.04 3.98 -25.90
CA ASN A 169 -21.79 2.76 -25.17
C ASN A 169 -20.57 2.91 -24.26
N LEU A 170 -20.81 3.12 -22.97
CA LEU A 170 -19.81 3.08 -21.90
C LEU A 170 -20.06 1.89 -20.96
N ALA A 171 -20.87 0.92 -21.37
CA ALA A 171 -21.10 -0.32 -20.63
C ALA A 171 -20.10 -1.41 -21.09
N SER A 172 -19.95 -2.47 -20.31
CA SER A 172 -19.26 -3.67 -20.76
C SER A 172 -20.09 -4.40 -21.82
N GLU A 173 -19.41 -5.16 -22.68
CA GLU A 173 -20.05 -6.00 -23.70
C GLU A 173 -21.08 -6.97 -23.11
N GLU A 174 -20.84 -7.49 -21.90
CA GLU A 174 -21.78 -8.37 -21.20
C GLU A 174 -23.17 -7.74 -21.06
N TYR A 175 -23.24 -6.46 -20.70
CA TYR A 175 -24.50 -5.75 -20.50
C TYR A 175 -25.02 -5.16 -21.81
N PHE A 176 -24.14 -4.56 -22.61
CA PHE A 176 -24.55 -3.93 -23.86
C PHE A 176 -25.12 -4.95 -24.85
N LYS A 177 -24.64 -6.20 -24.84
CA LYS A 177 -25.18 -7.31 -25.63
C LYS A 177 -26.65 -7.63 -25.30
N ALA A 178 -27.08 -7.47 -24.04
CA ALA A 178 -28.47 -7.68 -23.65
C ALA A 178 -29.40 -6.56 -24.09
N ALA A 179 -28.86 -5.35 -24.24
CA ALA A 179 -29.62 -4.18 -24.66
C ALA A 179 -29.63 -4.01 -26.20
N VAL A 180 -28.59 -4.49 -26.90
CA VAL A 180 -28.29 -4.03 -28.26
C VAL A 180 -27.65 -5.11 -29.12
N GLY A 181 -28.40 -6.10 -29.57
CA GLY A 181 -27.95 -6.94 -30.69
C GLY A 181 -27.81 -6.12 -31.99
N ARG A 182 -26.80 -5.24 -32.11
CA ARG A 182 -26.45 -4.35 -33.25
C ARG A 182 -27.58 -3.52 -33.91
N LYS A 183 -28.80 -3.48 -33.34
CA LYS A 183 -30.03 -2.92 -33.95
C LYS A 183 -30.49 -1.58 -33.37
N ILE A 184 -29.62 -0.76 -32.77
CA ILE A 184 -30.02 0.58 -32.30
C ILE A 184 -30.34 1.49 -33.50
N ASN A 185 -31.49 2.18 -33.43
CA ASN A 185 -31.92 3.18 -34.40
C ASN A 185 -31.22 4.53 -34.12
N GLY A 186 -29.95 4.64 -34.54
CA GLY A 186 -29.16 5.86 -34.37
C GLY A 186 -27.66 5.64 -34.53
N THR A 187 -26.87 6.68 -34.28
CA THR A 187 -25.40 6.56 -34.29
C THR A 187 -24.93 5.93 -32.98
N VAL A 188 -24.24 4.79 -33.04
CA VAL A 188 -23.59 4.19 -31.87
C VAL A 188 -22.14 4.65 -31.81
N ILE A 189 -21.76 5.27 -30.69
CA ILE A 189 -20.38 5.64 -30.36
C ILE A 189 -19.93 4.72 -29.24
N GLN A 190 -18.83 3.99 -29.44
CA GLN A 190 -18.24 3.13 -28.43
C GLN A 190 -16.82 3.61 -28.11
N PRO A 191 -16.67 4.49 -27.11
CA PRO A 191 -15.34 4.92 -26.67
C PRO A 191 -14.55 3.71 -26.15
N VAL A 192 -13.35 3.53 -26.69
CA VAL A 192 -12.39 2.53 -26.21
C VAL A 192 -11.33 3.28 -25.42
N PHE A 193 -11.15 2.88 -24.16
CA PHE A 193 -10.13 3.43 -23.28
C PHE A 193 -8.99 2.43 -23.24
N GLU A 194 -7.85 2.85 -23.79
CA GLU A 194 -6.65 2.04 -23.85
C GLU A 194 -5.54 2.73 -23.09
N ASP A 195 -4.83 1.96 -22.28
CA ASP A 195 -3.65 2.40 -21.58
C ASP A 195 -2.41 1.91 -22.31
N TRP A 196 -1.39 2.75 -22.33
CA TRP A 196 -0.11 2.41 -22.93
C TRP A 196 0.66 1.44 -22.03
N LYS A 197 0.91 0.21 -22.51
CA LYS A 197 1.66 -0.82 -21.78
C LYS A 197 2.53 -1.65 -22.72
N ASN A 198 3.84 -1.70 -22.47
CA ASN A 198 4.83 -2.47 -23.23
C ASN A 198 4.82 -2.14 -24.75
N GLY A 199 4.83 -0.85 -25.10
CA GLY A 199 4.92 -0.40 -26.50
C GLY A 199 3.62 -0.51 -27.31
N LYS A 200 2.49 -0.87 -26.69
CA LYS A 200 1.17 -0.91 -27.34
C LYS A 200 0.06 -0.43 -26.41
N TYR A 201 -0.98 0.12 -27.01
CA TYR A 201 -2.23 0.40 -26.33
C TYR A 201 -2.98 -0.91 -26.04
N LYS A 202 -3.45 -1.07 -24.81
CA LYS A 202 -4.29 -2.20 -24.39
C LYS A 202 -5.41 -1.71 -23.49
N ILE A 203 -6.57 -2.34 -23.60
CA ILE A 203 -7.66 -2.16 -22.64
C ILE A 203 -7.27 -2.82 -21.32
N ILE A 204 -7.04 -2.00 -20.29
CA ILE A 204 -6.89 -2.47 -18.91
C ILE A 204 -8.24 -2.33 -18.23
N SER A 205 -8.84 -3.46 -17.84
CA SER A 205 -10.27 -3.55 -17.48
C SER A 205 -10.71 -2.60 -16.37
N PHE A 206 -9.87 -2.37 -15.35
CA PHE A 206 -10.13 -1.42 -14.27
C PHE A 206 -10.10 0.05 -14.74
N TYR A 207 -9.01 0.50 -15.38
CA TYR A 207 -8.90 1.86 -15.91
C TYR A 207 -9.97 2.18 -16.95
N ALA A 208 -10.32 1.21 -17.80
CA ALA A 208 -11.39 1.36 -18.75
C ALA A 208 -12.76 1.59 -18.07
N LYS A 209 -13.03 0.91 -16.94
CA LYS A 209 -14.26 1.13 -16.16
C LYS A 209 -14.28 2.51 -15.52
N ARG A 210 -13.20 2.94 -14.87
CA ARG A 210 -13.12 4.28 -14.28
C ARG A 210 -13.21 5.38 -15.33
N ALA A 211 -12.56 5.21 -16.48
CA ALA A 211 -12.60 6.15 -17.60
C ALA A 211 -14.01 6.27 -18.22
N ARG A 212 -14.79 5.18 -18.25
CA ARG A 212 -16.22 5.22 -18.63
C ARG A 212 -17.03 6.08 -17.66
N GLY A 213 -16.75 5.97 -16.36
CA GLY A 213 -17.31 6.84 -15.32
C GLY A 213 -16.96 8.31 -15.54
N LEU A 214 -15.68 8.61 -15.71
CA LEU A 214 -15.16 9.97 -15.94
C LEU A 214 -15.73 10.60 -17.22
N MET A 215 -15.82 9.84 -18.31
CA MET A 215 -16.44 10.30 -19.56
C MET A 215 -17.92 10.62 -19.34
N THR A 216 -18.63 9.81 -18.55
CA THR A 216 -20.03 10.07 -18.22
C THR A 216 -20.16 11.32 -17.35
N ARG A 217 -19.31 11.48 -16.33
CA ARG A 217 -19.26 12.70 -15.51
C ARG A 217 -19.03 13.93 -16.37
N TYR A 218 -18.03 13.86 -17.25
CA TYR A 218 -17.71 14.93 -18.19
C TYR A 218 -18.94 15.32 -19.03
N ALA A 219 -19.63 14.34 -19.59
CA ALA A 219 -20.83 14.57 -20.39
C ALA A 219 -22.00 15.16 -19.59
N VAL A 220 -22.13 14.77 -18.31
CA VAL A 220 -23.15 15.29 -17.40
C VAL A 220 -22.87 16.75 -17.03
N VAL A 221 -21.67 17.05 -16.53
CA VAL A 221 -21.30 18.39 -16.04
C VAL A 221 -21.20 19.42 -17.16
N THR A 222 -20.79 19.01 -18.37
CA THR A 222 -20.67 19.92 -19.52
C THR A 222 -21.91 19.97 -20.41
N ALA A 223 -22.93 19.15 -20.10
CA ALA A 223 -24.13 18.97 -20.91
C ALA A 223 -23.88 18.65 -22.41
N THR A 224 -22.69 18.16 -22.78
CA THR A 224 -22.30 17.95 -24.19
C THR A 224 -21.45 16.70 -24.43
N LEU A 225 -21.64 16.08 -25.60
CA LEU A 225 -20.68 15.17 -26.25
C LEU A 225 -20.63 15.53 -27.75
N SER A 226 -20.03 16.66 -28.10
CA SER A 226 -19.60 16.87 -29.49
C SER A 226 -18.55 15.79 -29.83
N ARG A 227 -18.50 15.32 -31.10
CA ARG A 227 -17.34 14.55 -31.61
C ARG A 227 -16.10 15.23 -31.02
N PRO A 228 -15.29 14.56 -30.18
CA PRO A 228 -14.05 15.19 -29.78
C PRO A 228 -13.35 15.49 -31.09
N LYS A 229 -13.11 16.76 -31.40
CA LYS A 229 -11.88 17.08 -32.07
C LYS A 229 -10.85 16.50 -31.10
N LEU A 230 -10.37 15.28 -31.39
CA LEU A 230 -9.16 14.79 -30.76
C LEU A 230 -8.20 15.96 -30.92
N PRO A 231 -7.75 16.57 -29.82
CA PRO A 231 -6.78 17.63 -29.94
C PRO A 231 -5.58 16.97 -30.61
N THR A 232 -5.30 17.34 -31.86
CA THR A 232 -4.02 17.03 -32.49
C THR A 232 -2.87 17.77 -31.79
N THR A 233 -3.15 18.46 -30.69
CA THR A 233 -2.22 19.10 -29.78
C THR A 233 -2.72 18.97 -28.34
N ARG A 234 -1.82 18.54 -27.46
CA ARG A 234 -1.95 18.46 -25.99
C ARG A 234 -2.62 19.70 -25.36
N ALA A 235 -3.94 19.68 -25.24
CA ALA A 235 -4.69 20.60 -24.40
C ALA A 235 -5.79 19.80 -23.70
N GLY A 236 -5.58 19.58 -22.40
CA GLY A 236 -6.41 18.76 -21.55
C GLY A 236 -7.72 19.43 -21.14
N PHE A 237 -8.67 18.59 -20.70
CA PHE A 237 -9.61 19.00 -19.68
C PHE A 237 -8.84 19.10 -18.37
N SER A 238 -8.50 20.33 -17.97
CA SER A 238 -7.84 20.60 -16.70
C SER A 238 -8.86 21.06 -15.66
N ALA A 239 -8.80 20.40 -14.51
CA ALA A 239 -8.61 21.10 -13.26
C ALA A 239 -7.75 20.20 -12.39
N GLY A 240 -6.42 20.39 -12.47
CA GLY A 240 -5.47 19.90 -11.47
C GLY A 240 -4.78 18.55 -11.73
N ALA A 241 -4.19 18.33 -12.91
CA ALA A 241 -3.00 17.46 -13.04
C ALA A 241 -2.26 17.86 -14.32
N ASN A 242 -1.09 18.48 -14.14
CA ASN A 242 -0.21 18.92 -15.23
C ASN A 242 0.15 17.75 -16.17
N ASP A 243 0.20 18.00 -17.48
CA ASP A 243 1.03 17.25 -18.43
C ASP A 243 2.49 17.45 -18.02
N MET A 244 2.92 16.79 -16.94
CA MET A 244 4.30 16.78 -16.49
C MET A 244 5.10 16.01 -17.52
N SER A 245 5.75 16.75 -18.42
CA SER A 245 6.72 16.13 -19.31
C SER A 245 7.93 15.74 -18.48
N TYR A 246 8.12 14.45 -18.20
CA TYR A 246 9.33 13.92 -17.57
C TYR A 246 10.51 14.03 -18.55
N ARG A 247 11.08 15.23 -18.66
CA ARG A 247 12.14 15.57 -19.61
C ARG A 247 13.14 16.51 -18.97
N ALA A 248 14.41 16.27 -19.25
CA ALA A 248 15.50 17.17 -18.89
C ALA A 248 16.57 17.16 -19.99
N SER A 249 17.36 18.23 -20.05
CA SER A 249 18.52 18.31 -20.92
C SER A 249 19.78 18.35 -20.06
N VAL A 250 20.76 17.50 -20.38
CA VAL A 250 22.08 17.50 -19.75
C VAL A 250 23.12 17.69 -20.84
N GLY A 251 23.80 18.85 -20.84
CA GLY A 251 24.63 19.28 -21.97
C GLY A 251 23.77 19.52 -23.22
N SER A 252 24.17 18.94 -24.35
CA SER A 252 23.42 19.01 -25.62
C SER A 252 22.40 17.89 -25.80
N GLN A 253 22.32 16.93 -24.88
CA GLN A 253 21.45 15.76 -25.01
C GLN A 253 20.16 15.93 -24.20
N GLY A 254 19.02 15.72 -24.88
CA GLY A 254 17.70 15.66 -24.25
C GLY A 254 17.35 14.25 -23.82
N TYR A 255 16.82 14.11 -22.61
CA TYR A 255 16.34 12.87 -22.03
C TYR A 255 14.83 12.95 -21.81
N ARG A 256 14.15 11.82 -22.01
CA ARG A 256 12.72 11.68 -21.76
C ARG A 256 12.49 10.37 -21.01
N PHE A 257 11.68 10.45 -19.97
CA PHE A 257 11.22 9.31 -19.19
C PHE A 257 9.73 9.07 -19.49
N ALA A 258 9.31 7.82 -19.46
CA ALA A 258 7.96 7.40 -19.82
C ALA A 258 6.95 7.71 -18.71
N ASP A 259 7.33 7.45 -17.45
CA ASP A 259 6.46 7.63 -16.29
C ASP A 259 7.27 7.91 -15.01
N LEU A 260 6.54 8.12 -13.89
CA LEU A 260 7.12 8.40 -12.59
C LEU A 260 7.99 7.26 -12.05
N ARG A 261 7.66 5.99 -12.34
CA ARG A 261 8.47 4.84 -11.91
C ARG A 261 9.84 4.89 -12.57
N GLU A 262 9.89 5.20 -13.86
CA GLU A 262 11.16 5.32 -14.58
C GLU A 262 12.01 6.48 -14.06
N VAL A 263 11.40 7.63 -13.74
CA VAL A 263 12.13 8.76 -13.13
C VAL A 263 12.74 8.35 -11.78
N LEU A 264 11.96 7.74 -10.89
CA LEU A 264 12.44 7.29 -9.59
C LEU A 264 13.57 6.25 -9.73
N ALA A 265 13.37 5.24 -10.59
CA ALA A 265 14.34 4.17 -10.79
C ALA A 265 15.66 4.68 -11.37
N LYS A 266 15.58 5.57 -12.37
CA LYS A 266 16.78 6.14 -12.99
C LYS A 266 17.44 7.22 -12.14
N ALA A 267 16.73 7.85 -11.20
CA ALA A 267 17.32 8.80 -10.26
C ALA A 267 18.13 8.12 -9.13
N SER A 268 17.84 6.85 -8.82
CA SER A 268 18.58 6.05 -7.83
C SER A 268 20.09 6.08 -8.09
N PRO A 269 20.93 6.07 -7.03
CA PRO A 269 22.33 5.65 -7.16
C PRO A 269 22.43 4.27 -7.83
N ALA A 270 23.59 3.95 -8.40
CA ALA A 270 23.77 2.64 -9.04
C ALA A 270 23.60 1.51 -8.01
N ARG A 271 22.77 0.52 -8.34
CA ARG A 271 22.49 -0.70 -7.56
C ARG A 271 22.40 -1.88 -8.50
N SER A 272 23.00 -3.01 -8.12
CA SER A 272 22.95 -4.22 -8.94
C SER A 272 21.53 -4.74 -9.13
N GLY A 273 20.66 -4.68 -8.11
CA GLY A 273 19.28 -5.16 -8.25
C GLY A 273 18.44 -4.34 -9.22
N ASP A 274 18.59 -3.01 -9.24
CA ASP A 274 17.88 -2.16 -10.21
C ASP A 274 18.41 -2.38 -11.64
N ALA A 275 19.71 -2.71 -11.77
CA ALA A 275 20.31 -3.08 -13.05
C ALA A 275 19.83 -4.45 -13.53
N LEU A 276 19.74 -5.44 -12.63
CA LEU A 276 19.20 -6.77 -12.88
C LEU A 276 17.74 -6.71 -13.34
N ALA A 277 16.95 -5.83 -12.72
CA ALA A 277 15.56 -5.56 -13.11
C ALA A 277 15.42 -4.78 -14.44
N GLY A 278 16.53 -4.29 -15.02
CA GLY A 278 16.53 -3.53 -16.27
C GLY A 278 15.95 -2.12 -16.18
N ILE A 279 15.86 -1.57 -14.96
CA ILE A 279 15.23 -0.25 -14.69
C ILE A 279 16.23 0.83 -14.26
N ALA A 280 17.49 0.46 -13.97
CA ALA A 280 18.54 1.42 -13.66
C ALA A 280 18.88 2.34 -14.85
N ALA A 281 19.39 3.54 -14.53
CA ALA A 281 19.95 4.43 -15.54
C ALA A 281 21.16 3.80 -16.24
N GLN A 282 21.21 3.90 -17.56
CA GLN A 282 22.25 3.34 -18.44
C GLN A 282 23.54 4.16 -18.40
N SER A 283 23.48 5.41 -17.94
CA SER A 283 24.65 6.28 -17.82
C SER A 283 24.53 7.24 -16.63
N ALA A 284 25.66 7.83 -16.22
CA ALA A 284 25.66 8.89 -15.22
C ALA A 284 24.91 10.14 -15.69
N ALA A 285 24.95 10.46 -16.99
CA ALA A 285 24.22 11.58 -17.57
C ALA A 285 22.71 11.37 -17.54
N GLU A 286 22.23 10.16 -17.85
CA GLU A 286 20.81 9.81 -17.73
C GLU A 286 20.34 9.85 -16.27
N ARG A 287 21.15 9.34 -15.34
CA ARG A 287 20.87 9.42 -13.89
C ARG A 287 20.73 10.87 -13.42
N MET A 288 21.63 11.74 -13.89
CA MET A 288 21.55 13.17 -13.59
C MET A 288 20.30 13.80 -14.20
N ALA A 289 19.97 13.47 -15.44
CA ALA A 289 18.74 13.96 -16.08
C ALA A 289 17.48 13.52 -15.30
N ALA A 290 17.43 12.27 -14.82
CA ALA A 290 16.35 11.78 -13.99
C ALA A 290 16.26 12.52 -12.66
N ARG A 291 17.40 12.83 -12.02
CA ARG A 291 17.45 13.63 -10.79
C ARG A 291 17.02 15.08 -10.98
N LEU A 292 17.35 15.70 -12.12
CA LEU A 292 16.86 17.04 -12.46
C LEU A 292 15.34 17.03 -12.61
N VAL A 293 14.79 16.06 -13.36
CA VAL A 293 13.33 15.89 -13.45
C VAL A 293 12.72 15.67 -12.07
N LEU A 294 13.29 14.76 -11.27
CA LEU A 294 12.78 14.42 -9.95
C LEU A 294 12.77 15.63 -9.00
N ALA A 295 13.83 16.45 -9.03
CA ALA A 295 13.94 17.64 -8.20
C ALA A 295 12.83 18.66 -8.47
N ASP A 296 12.38 18.79 -9.73
CA ASP A 296 11.36 19.74 -10.14
C ASP A 296 9.93 19.20 -9.99
N LEU A 297 9.73 17.91 -9.63
CA LEU A 297 8.40 17.36 -9.44
C LEU A 297 7.74 17.94 -8.18
N PRO A 298 6.50 18.46 -8.24
CA PRO A 298 5.72 18.81 -7.06
C PRO A 298 5.50 17.59 -6.18
N LEU A 299 5.60 17.72 -4.85
CA LEU A 299 5.34 16.60 -3.93
C LEU A 299 3.93 16.02 -4.13
N ARG A 300 2.93 16.85 -4.46
CA ARG A 300 1.56 16.41 -4.75
C ARG A 300 1.46 15.35 -5.85
N CYS A 301 2.43 15.27 -6.76
CA CYS A 301 2.39 14.27 -7.83
C CYS A 301 2.36 12.83 -7.29
N PHE A 302 2.92 12.57 -6.11
CA PHE A 302 2.91 11.26 -5.46
C PHE A 302 1.56 10.91 -4.82
N LEU A 303 0.65 11.88 -4.69
CA LEU A 303 -0.73 11.67 -4.26
C LEU A 303 -1.66 11.43 -5.46
N ASP A 304 -1.35 12.06 -6.60
CA ASP A 304 -2.16 11.98 -7.81
C ASP A 304 -1.85 10.72 -8.65
N ALA A 305 -0.64 10.16 -8.53
CA ALA A 305 -0.18 9.04 -9.34
C ALA A 305 0.47 7.93 -8.49
N ALA A 306 -0.30 6.87 -8.21
CA ALA A 306 0.21 5.68 -7.54
C ALA A 306 1.16 4.89 -8.45
N LEU A 307 2.33 4.50 -7.93
CA LEU A 307 3.32 3.70 -8.68
C LEU A 307 2.83 2.27 -8.93
N ILE A 308 2.11 1.72 -7.96
CA ILE A 308 1.41 0.43 -8.05
C ILE A 308 -0.09 0.74 -7.86
N PRO A 309 -0.98 0.30 -8.76
CA PRO A 309 -2.39 0.68 -8.71
C PRO A 309 -3.05 0.33 -7.38
N TYR A 310 -3.85 1.26 -6.84
CA TYR A 310 -4.55 1.13 -5.56
C TYR A 310 -5.37 -0.16 -5.47
N GLU A 311 -5.95 -0.61 -6.58
CA GLU A 311 -6.94 -1.68 -6.59
C GLU A 311 -6.31 -3.07 -6.59
N ILE A 312 -5.01 -3.17 -6.88
CA ILE A 312 -4.30 -4.46 -6.95
C ILE A 312 -3.26 -4.61 -5.84
N ASP A 313 -3.12 -3.61 -4.97
CA ASP A 313 -2.06 -3.58 -3.96
C ASP A 313 -2.53 -2.96 -2.64
N GLU A 314 -2.68 -3.80 -1.61
CA GLU A 314 -3.11 -3.42 -0.26
C GLU A 314 -2.14 -2.46 0.41
N VAL A 315 -0.85 -2.50 0.05
CA VAL A 315 0.15 -1.57 0.56
C VAL A 315 -0.09 -0.17 -0.02
N THR A 316 -0.42 -0.05 -1.30
CA THR A 316 -0.85 1.23 -1.90
C THR A 316 -2.15 1.71 -1.25
N ARG A 317 -3.13 0.83 -1.01
CA ARG A 317 -4.36 1.23 -0.30
C ARG A 317 -4.05 1.81 1.06
N LEU A 318 -3.24 1.10 1.84
CA LEU A 318 -2.76 1.55 3.14
C LEU A 318 -2.08 2.94 3.05
N ILE A 319 -1.17 3.14 2.10
CA ILE A 319 -0.43 4.41 1.92
C ILE A 319 -1.40 5.55 1.61
N VAL A 320 -2.32 5.35 0.66
CA VAL A 320 -3.25 6.38 0.21
C VAL A 320 -4.28 6.70 1.30
N ASP A 321 -4.85 5.68 1.93
CA ASP A 321 -5.94 5.84 2.90
C ASP A 321 -5.44 6.38 4.25
N SER A 322 -4.16 6.20 4.58
CA SER A 322 -3.56 6.70 5.82
C SER A 322 -2.86 8.06 5.70
N HIS A 323 -2.79 8.63 4.51
CA HIS A 323 -2.15 9.93 4.29
C HIS A 323 -2.92 11.07 4.98
N ASP A 324 -2.23 11.86 5.81
CA ASP A 324 -2.80 13.02 6.51
C ASP A 324 -2.56 14.31 5.71
N ALA A 325 -3.62 14.81 5.07
CA ALA A 325 -3.57 16.04 4.28
C ALA A 325 -3.27 17.30 5.12
N ALA A 326 -3.65 17.33 6.39
CA ALA A 326 -3.38 18.46 7.27
C ALA A 326 -1.90 18.50 7.69
N ALA A 327 -1.35 17.33 8.03
CA ALA A 327 0.09 17.19 8.30
C ALA A 327 0.94 17.53 7.06
N PHE A 328 0.48 17.18 5.86
CA PHE A 328 1.17 17.47 4.59
C PHE A 328 1.11 18.94 4.16
N ALA A 329 0.08 19.68 4.58
CA ALA A 329 -0.20 21.04 4.13
C ALA A 329 1.00 22.01 4.14
N PRO A 330 1.90 22.01 5.16
CA PRO A 330 3.04 22.93 5.22
C PRO A 330 4.05 22.77 4.08
N VAL A 331 4.17 21.57 3.52
CA VAL A 331 5.11 21.27 2.42
C VAL A 331 4.41 21.00 1.09
N ALA A 332 3.08 21.07 1.05
CA ALA A 332 2.28 20.62 -0.10
C ALA A 332 2.50 21.43 -1.38
N SER A 333 3.09 22.63 -1.30
CA SER A 333 3.46 23.45 -2.47
C SER A 333 4.86 23.18 -2.99
N LEU A 334 5.70 22.46 -2.22
CA LEU A 334 7.10 22.27 -2.54
C LEU A 334 7.30 21.23 -3.65
N THR A 335 8.37 21.40 -4.42
CA THR A 335 8.95 20.32 -5.22
C THR A 335 9.76 19.35 -4.36
N VAL A 336 10.18 18.21 -4.91
CA VAL A 336 11.09 17.28 -4.20
C VAL A 336 12.42 17.97 -3.86
N GLY A 337 12.93 18.81 -4.76
CA GLY A 337 14.16 19.58 -4.55
C GLY A 337 14.00 20.62 -3.43
N GLU A 338 12.91 21.38 -3.43
CA GLU A 338 12.59 22.33 -2.36
C GLU A 338 12.33 21.61 -1.03
N PHE A 339 11.71 20.43 -1.06
CA PHE A 339 11.52 19.60 0.13
C PHE A 339 12.84 19.12 0.72
N ARG A 340 13.81 18.74 -0.12
CA ARG A 340 15.18 18.44 0.33
C ARG A 340 15.78 19.62 1.09
N GLU A 341 15.69 20.83 0.54
CA GLU A 341 16.23 22.03 1.19
C GLU A 341 15.49 22.32 2.50
N TRP A 342 14.16 22.20 2.52
CA TRP A 342 13.35 22.38 3.72
C TRP A 342 13.75 21.39 4.83
N LEU A 343 14.02 20.11 4.50
CA LEU A 343 14.48 19.11 5.46
C LEU A 343 15.89 19.44 6.00
N LEU A 344 16.77 19.99 5.17
CA LEU A 344 18.14 20.34 5.54
C LEU A 344 18.22 21.64 6.34
N ASP A 345 17.26 22.55 6.17
CA ASP A 345 17.22 23.84 6.83
C ASP A 345 17.39 23.74 8.35
N ALA A 346 18.18 24.63 8.93
CA ALA A 346 18.52 24.61 10.35
C ALA A 346 17.31 24.92 11.26
N THR A 347 16.27 25.56 10.74
CA THR A 347 15.04 25.91 11.45
C THR A 347 14.03 24.76 11.47
N THR A 348 14.13 23.80 10.53
CA THR A 348 13.31 22.58 10.54
C THR A 348 13.78 21.64 11.64
N GLY A 349 13.03 21.58 12.73
CA GLY A 349 13.36 20.85 13.95
C GLY A 349 12.62 19.52 14.11
N GLU A 350 12.83 18.90 15.27
CA GLU A 350 12.21 17.61 15.65
C GLU A 350 10.68 17.68 15.66
N ALA A 351 10.12 18.79 16.15
CA ALA A 351 8.68 18.97 16.30
C ALA A 351 7.98 19.10 14.94
N GLU A 352 8.56 19.89 14.02
CA GLU A 352 8.04 20.06 12.66
C GLU A 352 8.07 18.74 11.89
N LEU A 353 9.17 17.98 12.00
CA LEU A 353 9.31 16.68 11.34
C LEU A 353 8.33 15.64 11.91
N ALA A 354 8.15 15.62 13.23
CA ALA A 354 7.18 14.72 13.86
C ALA A 354 5.74 15.04 13.45
N ALA A 355 5.39 16.33 13.36
CA ALA A 355 4.07 16.78 12.91
C ALA A 355 3.85 16.51 11.42
N LEU A 356 4.90 16.59 10.60
CA LEU A 356 4.85 16.37 9.16
C LEU A 356 4.76 14.88 8.80
N ALA A 357 5.38 13.98 9.55
CA ALA A 357 5.51 12.57 9.19
C ALA A 357 4.20 11.90 8.69
N PRO A 358 3.00 12.12 9.27
CA PRO A 358 1.72 11.60 8.75
C PRO A 358 1.33 12.03 7.34
N GLY A 359 1.83 13.18 6.89
CA GLY A 359 1.62 13.70 5.54
C GLY A 359 2.66 13.26 4.51
N ILE A 360 3.70 12.53 4.91
CA ILE A 360 4.74 12.06 3.98
C ILE A 360 4.39 10.65 3.50
N THR A 361 4.24 10.46 2.19
CA THR A 361 4.13 9.12 1.59
C THR A 361 5.52 8.48 1.43
N PRO A 362 5.61 7.14 1.38
CA PRO A 362 6.85 6.44 1.07
C PRO A 362 7.54 6.91 -0.21
N GLU A 363 6.76 7.18 -1.25
CA GLU A 363 7.26 7.65 -2.53
C GLU A 363 7.91 9.03 -2.41
N MET A 364 7.38 9.93 -1.57
CA MET A 364 8.02 11.22 -1.28
C MET A 364 9.35 11.03 -0.54
N ALA A 365 9.39 10.14 0.46
CA ALA A 365 10.60 9.82 1.22
C ALA A 365 11.70 9.20 0.33
N ALA A 366 11.31 8.26 -0.54
CA ALA A 366 12.20 7.65 -1.52
C ALA A 366 12.66 8.65 -2.59
N ALA A 367 11.78 9.54 -3.05
CA ALA A 367 12.13 10.57 -4.03
C ALA A 367 13.22 11.51 -3.49
N VAL A 368 13.02 12.03 -2.28
CA VAL A 368 13.96 13.00 -1.71
C VAL A 368 15.30 12.34 -1.33
N SER A 369 15.30 11.08 -0.88
CA SER A 369 16.53 10.36 -0.55
C SER A 369 17.46 10.19 -1.76
N LYS A 370 16.90 10.02 -2.97
CA LYS A 370 17.64 9.90 -4.24
C LYS A 370 18.37 11.20 -4.63
N LEU A 371 17.93 12.35 -4.11
CA LEU A 371 18.56 13.66 -4.32
C LEU A 371 19.59 14.01 -3.25
N MET A 372 19.62 13.27 -2.15
CA MET A 372 20.47 13.54 -0.99
C MET A 372 21.84 12.87 -1.11
N ARG A 373 22.89 13.59 -0.69
CA ARG A 373 24.22 12.99 -0.44
C ARG A 373 24.21 12.22 0.89
N ASN A 374 25.24 11.42 1.16
CA ASN A 374 25.30 10.62 2.40
C ASN A 374 25.23 11.50 3.66
N GLN A 375 25.92 12.65 3.68
CA GLN A 375 25.84 13.59 4.79
C GLN A 375 24.44 14.20 4.96
N ASP A 376 23.68 14.38 3.87
CA ASP A 376 22.32 14.93 3.92
C ASP A 376 21.38 13.90 4.57
N LEU A 377 21.45 12.63 4.15
CA LEU A 377 20.68 11.52 4.73
C LEU A 377 20.94 11.42 6.23
N ILE A 378 22.21 11.47 6.64
CA ILE A 378 22.64 11.45 8.04
C ILE A 378 22.09 12.67 8.78
N ALA A 379 22.24 13.88 8.22
CA ALA A 379 21.86 15.12 8.87
C ALA A 379 20.34 15.24 9.11
N VAL A 380 19.51 14.76 8.19
CA VAL A 380 18.05 14.81 8.34
C VAL A 380 17.56 13.67 9.22
N ALA A 381 18.03 12.44 9.03
CA ALA A 381 17.67 11.30 9.90
C ALA A 381 17.94 11.61 11.37
N ARG A 382 18.98 12.39 11.63
CA ARG A 382 19.38 12.89 12.94
C ARG A 382 18.38 13.82 13.63
N LYS A 383 17.60 14.58 12.85
CA LYS A 383 16.55 15.48 13.34
C LYS A 383 15.26 14.73 13.64
N CYS A 384 15.01 13.61 12.96
CA CYS A 384 13.85 12.77 13.15
C CYS A 384 13.98 11.91 14.43
N ARG A 385 13.13 12.18 15.42
CA ARG A 385 13.12 11.41 16.67
C ARG A 385 11.85 10.57 16.79
N VAL A 386 12.05 9.30 17.11
CA VAL A 386 10.99 8.32 17.30
C VAL A 386 11.30 7.54 18.57
N VAL A 387 10.37 7.54 19.51
CA VAL A 387 10.49 6.87 20.80
C VAL A 387 9.40 5.81 20.91
N THR A 388 9.77 4.59 21.24
CA THR A 388 8.87 3.44 21.40
C THR A 388 9.17 2.73 22.71
N ALA A 389 8.20 2.03 23.28
CA ALA A 389 8.34 1.38 24.57
C ALA A 389 7.56 0.08 24.67
N PHE A 390 8.14 -0.90 25.36
CA PHE A 390 7.49 -2.16 25.73
C PHE A 390 7.83 -2.52 27.18
N ARG A 391 8.95 -3.19 27.44
CA ARG A 391 9.50 -3.41 28.80
C ARG A 391 10.52 -2.35 29.21
N ASP A 392 11.08 -1.65 28.23
CA ASP A 392 11.92 -0.47 28.40
C ASP A 392 11.77 0.41 27.13
N THR A 393 12.36 1.60 27.12
CA THR A 393 12.19 2.63 26.10
C THR A 393 13.35 2.63 25.08
N ILE A 394 13.03 2.68 23.79
CA ILE A 394 13.98 2.81 22.66
C ILE A 394 13.85 4.20 22.02
N GLY A 395 14.95 4.72 21.46
CA GLY A 395 14.93 5.95 20.67
C GLY A 395 15.11 7.25 21.45
N LEU A 396 15.39 7.16 22.76
CA LEU A 396 15.76 8.33 23.55
C LEU A 396 17.06 8.97 23.03
N PRO A 397 17.32 10.27 23.27
CA PRO A 397 18.62 10.85 23.04
C PRO A 397 19.62 10.20 24.01
N GLY A 398 20.81 9.78 23.59
CA GLY A 398 21.82 9.31 24.54
C GLY A 398 22.60 8.05 24.20
N ARG A 399 21.90 7.04 23.70
CA ARG A 399 22.15 5.63 24.08
C ARG A 399 22.54 4.84 22.83
N LEU A 400 22.64 3.52 22.80
CA LEU A 400 22.57 2.78 21.51
C LEU A 400 21.97 1.46 21.90
N ALA A 401 20.78 1.13 21.40
CA ALA A 401 20.21 -0.19 21.62
C ALA A 401 20.92 -1.20 20.71
N VAL A 402 21.03 -2.46 21.10
CA VAL A 402 21.60 -3.51 20.25
C VAL A 402 20.81 -4.79 20.46
N ARG A 403 20.42 -5.44 19.36
CA ARG A 403 19.82 -6.77 19.37
C ARG A 403 20.89 -7.80 19.71
N LEU A 404 20.61 -8.66 20.68
CA LEU A 404 21.38 -9.88 20.89
C LEU A 404 20.71 -11.01 20.12
N GLN A 405 21.41 -11.59 19.15
CA GLN A 405 20.88 -12.70 18.36
C GLN A 405 21.74 -13.97 18.43
N PRO A 406 21.49 -14.86 19.40
CA PRO A 406 22.28 -16.04 19.68
C PRO A 406 21.83 -17.23 18.81
N ASN A 407 21.93 -17.13 17.48
CA ASN A 407 21.54 -18.22 16.59
C ASN A 407 22.49 -19.43 16.75
N HIS A 408 21.94 -20.64 16.69
CA HIS A 408 22.72 -21.88 16.61
C HIS A 408 22.29 -22.70 15.38
N PRO A 409 23.19 -23.33 14.60
CA PRO A 409 22.84 -24.03 13.36
C PRO A 409 21.77 -25.13 13.49
N THR A 410 21.60 -25.67 14.69
CA THR A 410 20.66 -26.76 15.01
C THR A 410 19.74 -26.42 16.18
N ASP A 411 19.67 -25.14 16.58
CA ASP A 411 18.96 -24.69 17.78
C ASP A 411 19.36 -25.44 19.08
N ASP A 412 20.67 -25.73 19.26
CA ASP A 412 21.14 -26.37 20.49
C ASP A 412 21.03 -25.41 21.67
N ALA A 413 20.31 -25.84 22.70
CA ALA A 413 20.02 -25.02 23.87
C ALA A 413 21.28 -24.51 24.59
N SER A 414 22.32 -25.34 24.70
CA SER A 414 23.55 -24.96 25.39
C SER A 414 24.36 -23.96 24.59
N GLY A 415 24.44 -24.14 23.27
CA GLY A 415 25.08 -23.19 22.35
C GLY A 415 24.39 -21.82 22.34
N ILE A 416 23.06 -21.81 22.28
CA ILE A 416 22.26 -20.58 22.38
C ILE A 416 22.51 -19.89 23.73
N ALA A 417 22.45 -20.63 24.84
CA ALA A 417 22.67 -20.08 26.18
C ALA A 417 24.08 -19.49 26.36
N ALA A 418 25.12 -20.17 25.85
CA ALA A 418 26.48 -19.66 25.89
C ALA A 418 26.62 -18.34 25.11
N SER A 419 26.04 -18.26 23.92
CA SER A 419 26.04 -17.04 23.10
C SER A 419 25.23 -15.90 23.73
N MET A 420 24.12 -16.22 24.40
CA MET A 420 23.36 -15.25 25.18
C MET A 420 24.22 -14.64 26.30
N LEU A 421 24.86 -15.49 27.10
CA LEU A 421 25.69 -15.04 28.21
C LEU A 421 26.84 -14.15 27.73
N ASP A 422 27.55 -14.56 26.67
CA ASP A 422 28.63 -13.77 26.07
C ASP A 422 28.13 -12.38 25.65
N GLY A 423 27.05 -12.30 24.87
CA GLY A 423 26.49 -11.02 24.43
C GLY A 423 26.04 -10.12 25.59
N LEU A 424 25.41 -10.70 26.62
CA LEU A 424 25.00 -9.97 27.82
C LEU A 424 26.20 -9.38 28.57
N MET A 425 27.33 -10.08 28.64
CA MET A 425 28.58 -9.57 29.26
C MET A 425 29.15 -8.35 28.52
N TYR A 426 28.84 -8.16 27.23
CA TYR A 426 29.16 -6.95 26.46
C TYR A 426 28.06 -5.87 26.53
N GLY A 427 27.00 -6.11 27.31
CA GLY A 427 25.84 -5.24 27.46
C GLY A 427 24.95 -5.21 26.22
N VAL A 428 24.99 -6.22 25.36
CA VAL A 428 24.15 -6.36 24.16
C VAL A 428 22.87 -7.10 24.51
N GLY A 429 21.75 -6.73 23.89
CA GLY A 429 20.43 -7.33 24.16
C GLY A 429 19.41 -6.35 24.72
N ASP A 430 19.78 -5.07 24.88
CA ASP A 430 18.86 -4.05 25.35
C ASP A 430 17.80 -3.68 24.32
N ALA A 431 18.03 -3.88 23.02
CA ALA A 431 16.97 -3.71 22.01
C ALA A 431 15.96 -4.87 22.05
N VAL A 432 16.45 -6.11 22.05
CA VAL A 432 15.71 -7.37 22.11
C VAL A 432 16.74 -8.50 22.20
N ILE A 433 16.42 -9.59 22.93
CA ILE A 433 17.11 -10.87 22.81
C ILE A 433 16.29 -11.73 21.86
N GLY A 434 16.77 -11.87 20.62
CA GLY A 434 16.02 -12.44 19.51
C GLY A 434 16.67 -13.70 18.95
N ILE A 435 15.96 -14.82 18.82
CA ILE A 435 16.51 -16.04 18.19
C ILE A 435 15.88 -16.22 16.81
N ASN A 436 16.67 -16.36 15.76
CA ASN A 436 16.17 -16.85 14.46
C ASN A 436 16.36 -18.37 14.43
N PRO A 437 15.28 -19.15 14.61
CA PRO A 437 15.37 -20.58 14.79
C PRO A 437 15.69 -21.31 13.48
N ALA A 438 16.47 -22.37 13.56
CA ALA A 438 16.66 -23.32 12.47
C ALA A 438 15.44 -24.23 12.26
N SER A 439 14.67 -24.52 13.32
CA SER A 439 13.44 -25.31 13.27
C SER A 439 12.19 -24.42 13.16
N ASP A 440 11.20 -24.89 12.41
CA ASP A 440 9.84 -24.32 12.33
C ASP A 440 8.81 -25.10 13.16
N SER A 441 9.25 -26.13 13.91
CA SER A 441 8.34 -26.97 14.70
C SER A 441 7.89 -26.29 15.98
N LEU A 442 6.58 -26.28 16.24
CA LEU A 442 6.02 -25.62 17.42
C LEU A 442 6.63 -26.10 18.77
N PRO A 443 6.95 -27.39 18.98
CA PRO A 443 7.63 -27.82 20.20
C PRO A 443 9.03 -27.23 20.37
N ALA A 444 9.83 -27.17 19.30
CA ALA A 444 11.16 -26.56 19.35
C ALA A 444 11.05 -25.06 19.64
N LEU A 445 10.17 -24.36 18.93
CA LEU A 445 9.90 -22.94 19.15
C LEU A 445 9.42 -22.66 20.59
N ALA A 446 8.53 -23.51 21.12
CA ALA A 446 8.06 -23.43 22.51
C ALA A 446 9.19 -23.55 23.54
N SER A 447 10.20 -24.36 23.27
CA SER A 447 11.37 -24.47 24.14
C SER A 447 12.19 -23.17 24.17
N LEU A 448 12.34 -22.50 23.02
CA LEU A 448 13.05 -21.23 22.90
C LEU A 448 12.33 -20.10 23.63
N TRP A 449 11.01 -19.97 23.47
CA TRP A 449 10.24 -18.95 24.22
C TRP A 449 10.34 -19.14 25.73
N ARG A 450 10.22 -20.38 26.22
CA ARG A 450 10.35 -20.67 27.67
C ARG A 450 11.75 -20.38 28.18
N MET A 451 12.79 -20.72 27.41
CA MET A 451 14.18 -20.43 27.78
C MET A 451 14.43 -18.91 27.89
N LEU A 452 13.95 -18.13 26.92
CA LEU A 452 14.09 -16.68 26.94
C LEU A 452 13.30 -16.03 28.10
N ASP A 453 12.07 -16.50 28.34
CA ASP A 453 11.24 -16.01 29.45
C ASP A 453 11.84 -16.36 30.82
N GLU A 454 12.36 -17.57 31.00
CA GLU A 454 13.06 -17.98 32.23
C GLU A 454 14.31 -17.12 32.45
N LEU A 455 15.14 -16.92 31.41
CA LEU A 455 16.33 -16.07 31.51
C LEU A 455 15.96 -14.65 31.93
N ILE A 456 15.02 -14.02 31.24
CA ILE A 456 14.60 -12.64 31.50
C ILE A 456 13.99 -12.52 32.90
N GLY A 457 13.09 -13.44 33.27
CA GLY A 457 12.41 -13.42 34.56
C GLY A 457 13.35 -13.71 35.74
N ARG A 458 14.22 -14.72 35.61
CA ARG A 458 15.13 -15.17 36.68
C ARG A 458 16.19 -14.13 37.04
N PHE A 459 16.69 -13.40 36.04
CA PHE A 459 17.70 -12.37 36.24
C PHE A 459 17.11 -10.95 36.24
N GLU A 460 15.78 -10.81 36.19
CA GLU A 460 15.08 -9.51 36.13
C GLU A 460 15.63 -8.59 35.03
N ILE A 461 15.94 -9.16 33.86
CA ILE A 461 16.59 -8.43 32.78
C ILE A 461 15.59 -7.43 32.17
N PRO A 462 15.89 -6.12 32.15
CA PRO A 462 14.97 -5.09 31.62
C PRO A 462 15.05 -5.04 30.09
N THR A 463 14.64 -6.13 29.46
CA THR A 463 14.56 -6.31 28.00
C THR A 463 13.36 -7.16 27.63
N GLN A 464 13.20 -7.39 26.34
CA GLN A 464 12.18 -8.24 25.76
C GLN A 464 12.79 -9.33 24.91
N SER A 465 12.06 -10.44 24.82
CA SER A 465 12.41 -11.59 23.99
C SER A 465 11.72 -11.53 22.62
N CYS A 466 12.29 -12.24 21.65
CA CYS A 466 11.63 -12.53 20.38
C CYS A 466 12.14 -13.86 19.81
N VAL A 467 11.26 -14.65 19.20
CA VAL A 467 11.66 -15.77 18.34
C VAL A 467 11.21 -15.42 16.94
N LEU A 468 12.18 -15.19 16.04
CA LEU A 468 11.98 -14.61 14.71
C LEU A 468 11.48 -15.69 13.72
N THR A 469 10.32 -16.27 14.02
CA THR A 469 9.60 -17.22 13.15
C THR A 469 8.43 -16.55 12.44
N HIS A 470 7.76 -17.26 11.54
CA HIS A 470 6.58 -16.73 10.83
C HIS A 470 5.46 -16.32 11.81
N VAL A 471 4.80 -15.21 11.52
CA VAL A 471 3.77 -14.60 12.39
C VAL A 471 2.65 -15.58 12.79
N SER A 472 2.24 -16.48 11.90
CA SER A 472 1.22 -17.49 12.21
C SER A 472 1.65 -18.51 13.27
N SER A 473 2.94 -18.86 13.32
CA SER A 473 3.49 -19.73 14.38
C SER A 473 3.49 -19.00 15.72
N GLN A 474 3.70 -17.69 15.72
CA GLN A 474 3.65 -16.85 16.92
C GLN A 474 2.22 -16.69 17.44
N ILE A 475 1.22 -16.51 16.56
CA ILE A 475 -0.20 -16.50 16.96
C ILE A 475 -0.56 -17.83 17.64
N ARG A 476 -0.22 -18.97 17.02
CA ARG A 476 -0.45 -20.30 17.63
C ARG A 476 0.26 -20.47 18.98
N ALA A 477 1.45 -19.89 19.11
CA ALA A 477 2.18 -19.90 20.37
C ALA A 477 1.44 -19.12 21.46
N ILE A 478 0.89 -17.94 21.12
CA ILE A 478 0.06 -17.13 22.03
C ILE A 478 -1.21 -17.88 22.42
N GLU A 479 -1.90 -18.51 21.46
CA GLU A 479 -3.09 -19.35 21.72
C GLU A 479 -2.77 -20.53 22.66
N ALA A 480 -1.56 -21.08 22.55
CA ALA A 480 -1.05 -22.14 23.42
C ALA A 480 -0.54 -21.63 24.78
N GLY A 481 -0.66 -20.33 25.08
CA GLY A 481 -0.26 -19.72 26.34
C GLY A 481 1.24 -19.53 26.52
N LEU A 482 2.02 -19.48 25.43
CA LEU A 482 3.47 -19.27 25.48
C LEU A 482 3.82 -17.78 25.72
N PRO A 483 4.97 -17.50 26.38
CA PRO A 483 5.35 -16.15 26.77
C PRO A 483 5.96 -15.35 25.60
N VAL A 484 5.12 -14.90 24.67
CA VAL A 484 5.57 -14.08 23.53
C VAL A 484 5.60 -12.61 23.94
N ASP A 485 6.78 -12.00 23.98
CA ASP A 485 6.92 -10.55 24.24
C ASP A 485 6.69 -9.71 22.97
N LEU A 486 7.48 -9.95 21.92
CA LEU A 486 7.31 -9.28 20.62
C LEU A 486 6.88 -10.27 19.55
N VAL A 487 6.06 -9.79 18.62
CA VAL A 487 5.70 -10.52 17.40
C VAL A 487 6.58 -10.06 16.24
N PHE A 488 7.39 -10.97 15.72
CA PHE A 488 8.24 -10.73 14.56
C PHE A 488 7.52 -10.99 13.23
N GLN A 489 7.85 -10.24 12.17
CA GLN A 489 7.55 -10.66 10.81
C GLN A 489 8.42 -9.93 9.78
N SER A 490 8.90 -10.63 8.75
CA SER A 490 9.46 -9.99 7.55
C SER A 490 8.33 -9.42 6.69
N ILE A 491 8.46 -8.17 6.27
CA ILE A 491 7.45 -7.46 5.45
C ILE A 491 8.10 -6.85 4.20
N ALA A 492 7.28 -6.55 3.20
CA ALA A 492 7.68 -5.93 1.94
C ALA A 492 6.73 -4.80 1.55
N GLY A 493 7.16 -3.99 0.57
CA GLY A 493 6.43 -2.81 0.11
C GLY A 493 5.35 -3.06 -0.95
N THR A 494 5.01 -4.31 -1.25
CA THR A 494 3.96 -4.67 -2.21
C THR A 494 3.12 -5.82 -1.66
N GLU A 495 1.82 -5.84 -2.00
CA GLU A 495 0.89 -6.92 -1.65
C GLU A 495 1.40 -8.26 -2.16
N ALA A 496 1.88 -8.30 -3.41
CA ALA A 496 2.39 -9.53 -4.02
C ALA A 496 3.64 -10.08 -3.29
N ALA A 497 4.55 -9.22 -2.82
CA ALA A 497 5.72 -9.66 -2.06
C ALA A 497 5.32 -10.15 -0.66
N ASN A 498 4.42 -9.44 0.02
CA ASN A 498 3.86 -9.88 1.32
C ASN A 498 3.12 -11.21 1.20
N ALA A 499 2.33 -11.41 0.15
CA ALA A 499 1.68 -12.69 -0.13
C ALA A 499 2.71 -13.81 -0.38
N GLY A 500 3.84 -13.50 -1.02
CA GLY A 500 4.98 -14.41 -1.18
C GLY A 500 5.62 -14.83 0.15
N PHE A 501 5.56 -13.97 1.17
CA PHE A 501 5.94 -14.28 2.55
C PHE A 501 4.84 -14.98 3.35
N GLY A 502 3.67 -15.22 2.77
CA GLY A 502 2.54 -15.86 3.45
C GLY A 502 1.74 -14.92 4.38
N ILE A 503 1.84 -13.60 4.17
CA ILE A 503 1.20 -12.60 5.03
C ILE A 503 0.34 -11.60 4.25
N ASN A 504 -0.55 -10.94 4.97
CA ASN A 504 -1.30 -9.75 4.54
C ASN A 504 -1.55 -8.83 5.74
N LEU A 505 -2.08 -7.62 5.49
CA LEU A 505 -2.34 -6.65 6.57
C LEU A 505 -3.31 -7.17 7.64
N ALA A 506 -4.29 -8.00 7.27
CA ALA A 506 -5.25 -8.56 8.21
C ALA A 506 -4.59 -9.53 9.22
N LEU A 507 -3.70 -10.40 8.73
CA LEU A 507 -2.94 -11.32 9.59
C LEU A 507 -1.99 -10.57 10.53
N LEU A 508 -1.34 -9.51 10.04
CA LEU A 508 -0.50 -8.65 10.90
C LEU A 508 -1.32 -7.96 11.99
N HIS A 509 -2.56 -7.56 11.68
CA HIS A 509 -3.47 -6.97 12.65
C HIS A 509 -3.88 -8.00 13.71
N GLU A 510 -4.28 -9.20 13.31
CA GLU A 510 -4.59 -10.31 14.21
C GLU A 510 -3.41 -10.61 15.15
N ALA A 511 -2.20 -10.68 14.61
CA ALA A 511 -1.00 -10.95 15.40
C ALA A 511 -0.71 -9.86 16.44
N ARG A 512 -0.90 -8.59 16.06
CA ARG A 512 -0.76 -7.46 16.98
C ARG A 512 -1.76 -7.53 18.11
N GLU A 513 -3.03 -7.78 17.81
CA GLU A 513 -4.08 -7.90 18.82
C GLU A 513 -3.85 -9.11 19.74
N ALA A 514 -3.38 -10.24 19.19
CA ALA A 514 -2.99 -11.40 19.97
C ALA A 514 -1.86 -11.07 20.97
N ALA A 515 -0.81 -10.38 20.54
CA ALA A 515 0.28 -9.99 21.44
C ALA A 515 -0.17 -8.97 22.51
N LEU A 516 -0.98 -7.98 22.13
CA LEU A 516 -1.54 -7.01 23.08
C LEU A 516 -2.41 -7.68 24.14
N SER A 517 -3.12 -8.76 23.79
CA SER A 517 -3.96 -9.52 24.73
C SER A 517 -3.17 -10.11 25.90
N LEU A 518 -1.87 -10.39 25.70
CA LEU A 518 -1.00 -10.94 26.74
C LEU A 518 -0.62 -9.91 27.81
N LYS A 519 -0.71 -8.61 27.51
CA LYS A 519 -0.40 -7.50 28.44
C LYS A 519 0.98 -7.63 29.12
N ARG A 520 1.98 -8.05 28.34
CA ARG A 520 3.36 -8.30 28.84
C ARG A 520 4.24 -7.06 28.88
N GLY A 521 3.83 -5.97 28.23
CA GLY A 521 4.53 -4.69 28.27
C GLY A 521 4.38 -4.02 29.63
N THR A 522 5.49 -3.54 30.21
CA THR A 522 5.51 -2.90 31.54
C THR A 522 5.63 -1.38 31.46
N VAL A 523 6.07 -0.84 30.33
CA VAL A 523 6.28 0.59 30.07
C VAL A 523 5.41 1.08 28.91
N GLY A 524 5.22 0.26 27.89
CA GLY A 524 4.40 0.60 26.71
C GLY A 524 3.85 -0.63 26.00
N ASP A 525 3.18 -0.41 24.87
CA ASP A 525 2.41 -1.40 24.13
C ASP A 525 2.89 -1.60 22.68
N ASN A 526 4.12 -1.16 22.37
CA ASN A 526 4.73 -1.44 21.08
C ASN A 526 5.18 -2.92 21.06
N VAL A 527 4.36 -3.79 20.46
CA VAL A 527 4.56 -5.25 20.50
C VAL A 527 5.11 -5.85 19.20
N MET A 528 5.16 -5.09 18.11
CA MET A 528 5.58 -5.61 16.81
C MET A 528 7.08 -5.39 16.58
N TYR A 529 7.69 -6.33 15.87
CA TYR A 529 9.05 -6.22 15.35
C TYR A 529 9.06 -6.61 13.86
N PHE A 530 9.42 -5.69 12.98
CA PHE A 530 9.51 -5.97 11.55
C PHE A 530 10.94 -5.98 11.03
N GLU A 531 11.18 -6.86 10.06
CA GLU A 531 12.36 -6.79 9.19
C GLU A 531 11.94 -6.48 7.75
N THR A 532 12.73 -5.62 7.12
CA THR A 532 12.61 -5.23 5.72
C THR A 532 13.95 -5.46 5.02
N GLY A 533 14.07 -5.10 3.75
CA GLY A 533 15.32 -5.26 3.04
C GLY A 533 15.15 -5.01 1.56
N GLN A 534 16.05 -4.19 1.02
CA GLN A 534 16.12 -3.95 -0.41
C GLN A 534 16.37 -5.26 -1.18
N GLY A 535 15.67 -5.40 -2.30
CA GLY A 535 15.73 -6.59 -3.14
C GLY A 535 14.64 -7.62 -2.83
N SER A 536 13.98 -7.55 -1.68
CA SER A 536 12.87 -8.45 -1.31
C SER A 536 11.77 -8.51 -2.39
N ALA A 537 11.22 -7.35 -2.78
CA ALA A 537 10.18 -7.28 -3.81
C ALA A 537 10.67 -7.75 -5.19
N LEU A 538 11.94 -7.50 -5.54
CA LEU A 538 12.51 -7.99 -6.80
C LEU A 538 12.70 -9.50 -6.78
N SER A 539 13.21 -10.05 -5.68
CA SER A 539 13.42 -11.50 -5.48
C SER A 539 12.11 -12.28 -5.56
N ALA A 540 11.02 -11.68 -5.09
CA ALA A 540 9.66 -12.22 -5.17
C ALA A 540 8.99 -11.98 -6.55
N ASN A 541 9.69 -11.37 -7.51
CA ASN A 541 9.15 -10.94 -8.80
C ASN A 541 7.87 -10.08 -8.66
N ALA A 542 7.85 -9.24 -7.62
CA ALA A 542 6.71 -8.50 -7.12
C ALA A 542 7.01 -6.99 -6.97
N HIS A 543 8.01 -6.48 -7.69
CA HIS A 543 8.43 -5.08 -7.63
C HIS A 543 7.66 -4.17 -8.61
N HIS A 544 6.89 -4.72 -9.56
CA HIS A 544 6.04 -3.96 -10.49
C HIS A 544 6.76 -2.88 -11.32
N GLY A 545 8.06 -3.06 -11.60
CA GLY A 545 8.87 -2.04 -12.29
C GLY A 545 9.24 -0.84 -11.42
N VAL A 546 8.99 -0.91 -10.11
CA VAL A 546 9.44 0.05 -9.09
C VAL A 546 10.84 -0.35 -8.61
N ASP A 547 11.68 0.64 -8.34
CA ASP A 547 13.05 0.41 -7.84
C ASP A 547 13.10 -0.08 -6.39
N GLN A 548 14.25 -0.63 -6.01
CA GLN A 548 14.46 -1.20 -4.68
C GLN A 548 14.25 -0.20 -3.54
N GLN A 549 14.72 1.05 -3.66
CA GLN A 549 14.57 2.06 -2.58
C GLN A 549 13.10 2.39 -2.34
N THR A 550 12.34 2.51 -3.43
CA THR A 550 10.94 2.92 -3.36
C THR A 550 10.09 1.78 -2.83
N CYS A 551 10.37 0.54 -3.24
CA CYS A 551 9.75 -0.65 -2.63
C CYS A 551 10.09 -0.76 -1.13
N GLU A 552 11.33 -0.50 -0.75
CA GLU A 552 11.76 -0.53 0.65
C GLU A 552 11.08 0.55 1.49
N ALA A 553 11.01 1.78 0.99
CA ALA A 553 10.26 2.85 1.65
C ALA A 553 8.78 2.48 1.83
N ARG A 554 8.17 1.78 0.87
CA ARG A 554 6.78 1.32 0.97
C ARG A 554 6.59 0.26 2.05
N ALA A 555 7.59 -0.59 2.31
CA ALA A 555 7.54 -1.53 3.43
C ALA A 555 7.45 -0.79 4.78
N TYR A 556 8.02 0.41 4.87
CA TYR A 556 7.91 1.26 6.06
C TYR A 556 6.50 1.77 6.31
N ALA A 557 5.66 1.94 5.28
CA ALA A 557 4.24 2.27 5.49
C ALA A 557 3.50 1.13 6.20
N VAL A 558 3.77 -0.11 5.80
CA VAL A 558 3.23 -1.31 6.45
C VAL A 558 3.67 -1.33 7.92
N ALA A 559 4.97 -1.20 8.19
CA ALA A 559 5.47 -1.17 9.56
C ALA A 559 4.81 -0.07 10.39
N ARG A 560 4.74 1.15 9.85
CA ARG A 560 4.24 2.34 10.55
C ARG A 560 2.83 2.15 11.07
N TYR A 561 1.97 1.53 10.28
CA TYR A 561 0.58 1.28 10.63
C TYR A 561 0.42 0.47 11.93
N PHE A 562 1.33 -0.47 12.18
CA PHE A 562 1.26 -1.36 13.34
C PHE A 562 2.03 -0.87 14.58
N LYS A 563 2.61 0.34 14.54
CA LYS A 563 3.31 0.98 15.67
C LYS A 563 4.33 0.05 16.36
N PRO A 564 5.32 -0.47 15.62
CA PRO A 564 6.27 -1.47 16.13
C PRO A 564 7.18 -0.89 17.18
N LEU A 565 7.79 -1.77 17.98
CA LEU A 565 8.91 -1.41 18.84
C LEU A 565 10.19 -1.24 18.01
N LEU A 566 10.37 -2.10 17.01
CA LEU A 566 11.57 -2.22 16.19
C LEU A 566 11.19 -2.40 14.71
N VAL A 567 11.93 -1.71 13.84
CA VAL A 567 11.96 -1.99 12.40
C VAL A 567 13.41 -1.97 11.98
N ASN A 568 13.91 -3.07 11.41
CA ASN A 568 15.26 -3.10 10.86
C ASN A 568 15.20 -3.40 9.37
N THR A 569 15.89 -2.60 8.56
CA THR A 569 16.31 -3.06 7.24
C THR A 569 17.44 -4.08 7.42
N VAL A 570 17.46 -5.12 6.58
CA VAL A 570 18.56 -6.09 6.52
C VAL A 570 19.35 -5.88 5.24
N VAL A 571 20.44 -5.10 5.36
CA VAL A 571 21.21 -4.64 4.21
C VAL A 571 22.37 -5.59 3.96
N GLY A 572 22.54 -6.02 2.70
CA GLY A 572 23.61 -6.92 2.27
C GLY A 572 23.36 -8.41 2.55
N PHE A 573 22.16 -8.77 3.03
CA PHE A 573 21.82 -10.15 3.38
C PHE A 573 21.54 -11.07 2.20
N ILE A 574 20.85 -10.55 1.18
CA ILE A 574 20.32 -11.39 0.10
C ILE A 574 21.44 -11.85 -0.83
N GLY A 575 22.24 -10.92 -1.35
CA GLY A 575 23.36 -11.24 -2.23
C GLY A 575 23.80 -10.09 -3.14
N PRO A 576 24.92 -10.29 -3.86
CA PRO A 576 25.49 -9.30 -4.77
C PRO A 576 24.57 -8.92 -5.94
N GLU A 577 23.57 -9.75 -6.25
CA GLU A 577 22.58 -9.51 -7.29
C GLU A 577 21.72 -8.28 -7.00
N TYR A 578 21.59 -7.91 -5.72
CA TYR A 578 20.76 -6.79 -5.25
C TYR A 578 21.59 -5.59 -4.80
N LEU A 579 22.67 -5.87 -4.04
CA LEU A 579 23.68 -4.91 -3.61
C LEU A 579 25.07 -5.55 -3.74
N TYR A 580 25.83 -5.15 -4.77
CA TYR A 580 27.03 -5.87 -5.19
C TYR A 580 28.25 -5.65 -4.29
N ASP A 581 28.48 -4.41 -3.84
CA ASP A 581 29.69 -3.99 -3.13
C ASP A 581 29.40 -3.22 -1.83
N GLY A 582 30.43 -3.03 -1.00
CA GLY A 582 30.36 -2.26 0.25
C GLY A 582 29.80 -0.84 0.07
N LYS A 583 30.08 -0.18 -1.05
CA LYS A 583 29.56 1.16 -1.37
C LYS A 583 28.03 1.15 -1.57
N GLN A 584 27.50 0.15 -2.24
CA GLN A 584 26.05 -0.03 -2.43
C GLN A 584 25.36 -0.36 -1.12
N ILE A 585 25.96 -1.25 -0.31
CA ILE A 585 25.48 -1.60 1.04
C ILE A 585 25.43 -0.36 1.93
N ILE A 586 26.52 0.41 2.02
CA ILE A 586 26.58 1.65 2.81
C ILE A 586 25.50 2.63 2.37
N ARG A 587 25.36 2.85 1.06
CA ARG A 587 24.37 3.79 0.53
C ARG A 587 22.95 3.33 0.82
N ALA A 588 22.65 2.04 0.68
CA ALA A 588 21.35 1.46 0.97
C ALA A 588 20.97 1.64 2.45
N GLY A 589 21.86 1.27 3.38
CA GLY A 589 21.57 1.42 4.81
C GLY A 589 21.34 2.87 5.25
N LEU A 590 22.04 3.83 4.65
CA LEU A 590 21.80 5.25 4.93
C LEU A 590 20.47 5.75 4.36
N GLU A 591 20.08 5.33 3.16
CA GLU A 591 18.77 5.69 2.59
C GLU A 591 17.62 5.07 3.37
N ASP A 592 17.75 3.81 3.78
CA ASP A 592 16.76 3.06 4.56
C ASP A 592 16.54 3.67 5.94
N HIS A 593 17.63 3.93 6.66
CA HIS A 593 17.56 4.59 7.96
C HIS A 593 16.92 5.98 7.85
N PHE A 594 17.31 6.77 6.84
CA PHE A 594 16.71 8.07 6.57
C PHE A 594 15.21 7.98 6.28
N CYS A 595 14.79 7.10 5.35
CA CYS A 595 13.40 6.97 4.94
C CYS A 595 12.53 6.49 6.11
N GLY A 596 12.97 5.47 6.84
CA GLY A 596 12.26 4.97 8.02
C GLY A 596 12.10 6.04 9.10
N LYS A 597 13.17 6.79 9.40
CA LYS A 597 13.13 7.89 10.37
C LYS A 597 12.21 9.03 9.93
N LEU A 598 12.26 9.44 8.66
CA LEU A 598 11.39 10.48 8.10
C LEU A 598 9.91 10.08 8.15
N LEU A 599 9.59 8.79 7.97
CA LEU A 599 8.25 8.23 8.10
C LEU A 599 7.82 7.97 9.55
N GLY A 600 8.66 8.31 10.54
CA GLY A 600 8.32 8.21 11.96
C GLY A 600 8.47 6.81 12.56
N LEU A 601 9.36 5.97 12.03
CA LEU A 601 9.65 4.63 12.57
C LEU A 601 10.83 4.57 13.54
N PRO A 602 10.83 3.63 14.50
CA PRO A 602 11.98 3.28 15.33
C PRO A 602 13.01 2.49 14.51
N MET A 603 13.56 3.13 13.47
CA MET A 603 14.36 2.49 12.44
C MET A 603 15.76 2.11 12.96
N GLY A 604 16.11 0.85 12.84
CA GLY A 604 17.46 0.29 13.00
C GLY A 604 17.97 -0.32 11.70
N CYS A 605 19.13 -0.96 11.77
CA CYS A 605 19.75 -1.62 10.62
C CYS A 605 20.49 -2.88 11.07
N ASP A 606 20.19 -3.98 10.41
CA ASP A 606 21.00 -5.19 10.39
C ASP A 606 22.04 -4.98 9.30
N ILE A 607 23.30 -4.85 9.71
CA ILE A 607 24.41 -4.60 8.80
C ILE A 607 25.10 -5.94 8.56
N CYS A 608 25.02 -6.43 7.33
CA CYS A 608 25.61 -7.72 6.98
C CYS A 608 26.12 -7.71 5.55
N TYR A 609 26.86 -8.75 5.21
CA TYR A 609 27.27 -9.04 3.85
C TYR A 609 27.29 -10.54 3.63
N THR A 610 27.20 -10.95 2.37
CA THR A 610 27.46 -12.33 1.98
C THR A 610 28.90 -12.45 1.53
N ASN A 611 29.53 -13.61 1.75
CA ASN A 611 30.91 -13.87 1.30
C ASN A 611 31.11 -13.81 -0.23
N HIS A 612 30.02 -13.66 -0.99
CA HIS A 612 30.05 -13.52 -2.45
C HIS A 612 29.82 -12.08 -2.92
N ALA A 613 29.51 -11.15 -2.00
CA ALA A 613 29.52 -9.72 -2.28
C ALA A 613 30.94 -9.17 -2.22
N GLU A 614 31.22 -8.10 -2.98
CA GLU A 614 32.48 -7.37 -2.93
C GLU A 614 32.47 -6.41 -1.72
N ALA A 615 32.43 -7.00 -0.53
CA ALA A 615 32.36 -6.31 0.75
C ALA A 615 33.05 -7.14 1.85
N ASP A 616 33.55 -6.46 2.87
CA ASP A 616 34.18 -7.09 4.03
C ASP A 616 33.76 -6.43 5.36
N GLN A 617 34.41 -6.83 6.45
CA GLN A 617 34.09 -6.34 7.79
C GLN A 617 34.35 -4.82 7.95
N ASP A 618 35.32 -4.25 7.22
CA ASP A 618 35.61 -2.83 7.30
C ASP A 618 34.44 -2.01 6.71
N ASP A 619 33.79 -2.51 5.65
CA ASP A 619 32.58 -1.89 5.11
C ASP A 619 31.41 -1.87 6.12
N ILE A 620 31.28 -2.94 6.89
CA ILE A 620 30.27 -3.07 7.95
C ILE A 620 30.54 -2.10 9.09
N ASP A 621 31.79 -2.00 9.54
CA ASP A 621 32.19 -1.06 10.58
C ASP A 621 32.04 0.39 10.11
N ASN A 622 32.34 0.68 8.83
CA ASN A 622 32.09 1.98 8.21
C ASN A 622 30.60 2.34 8.24
N LEU A 623 29.71 1.45 7.81
CA LEU A 623 28.27 1.70 7.85
C LEU A 623 27.78 1.87 9.30
N LEU A 624 28.28 1.05 10.23
CA LEU A 624 27.93 1.14 11.65
C LEU A 624 28.28 2.52 12.21
N VAL A 625 29.47 3.05 11.92
CA VAL A 625 29.89 4.39 12.37
C VAL A 625 29.07 5.49 11.70
N LEU A 626 28.77 5.38 10.40
CA LEU A 626 27.97 6.37 9.68
C LEU A 626 26.52 6.41 10.18
N LEU A 627 25.91 5.23 10.41
CA LEU A 627 24.62 5.13 11.05
C LEU A 627 24.70 5.69 12.47
N ALA A 628 25.72 5.32 13.26
CA ALA A 628 25.99 5.86 14.59
C ALA A 628 26.06 7.40 14.63
N ALA A 629 26.56 8.04 13.57
CA ALA A 629 26.60 9.50 13.44
C ALA A 629 25.24 10.12 13.07
N SER A 630 24.36 9.36 12.41
CA SER A 630 22.97 9.78 12.13
C SER A 630 22.08 9.75 13.37
N ILE A 631 22.59 9.17 14.44
CA ILE A 631 22.07 9.34 15.78
C ILE A 631 22.84 10.50 16.40
N SER A 632 22.16 11.56 16.79
CA SER A 632 22.83 12.86 16.80
C SER A 632 24.15 12.97 17.60
N SER A 633 25.02 13.87 17.16
CA SER A 633 25.86 14.68 18.06
C SER A 633 26.41 15.91 17.32
N TRP A 634 26.35 17.07 17.99
CA TRP A 634 27.53 17.93 18.20
C TRP A 634 27.24 18.92 19.34
N ALA A 635 28.26 19.18 20.16
CA ALA A 635 28.25 19.76 21.51
C ALA A 635 27.60 18.86 22.59
N CYS A 636 28.45 18.11 23.31
CA CYS A 636 28.20 17.51 24.62
C CYS A 636 26.81 16.85 24.87
N ARG A 637 26.83 15.52 25.09
CA ARG A 637 25.76 14.64 25.62
C ARG A 637 24.97 13.87 24.55
N GLY A 638 24.98 12.53 24.75
CA GLY A 638 24.86 11.44 23.76
C GLY A 638 23.54 11.26 23.01
N ARG A 639 23.46 10.23 22.13
CA ARG A 639 22.49 9.82 21.05
C ARG A 639 22.24 8.27 20.85
N THR A 640 20.99 7.70 20.64
CA THR A 640 20.58 6.25 20.31
C THR A 640 20.00 5.78 18.93
N THR A 641 20.41 4.58 18.43
CA THR A 641 19.77 3.63 17.43
C THR A 641 19.88 2.16 17.88
N SER A 642 19.20 1.21 17.21
CA SER A 642 19.40 -0.24 17.31
C SER A 642 20.27 -0.85 16.19
N CYS A 643 21.32 -1.61 16.54
CA CYS A 643 22.11 -2.46 15.62
C CYS A 643 21.93 -3.95 15.93
N SER A 644 22.22 -4.80 14.94
CA SER A 644 21.58 -6.11 14.85
C SER A 644 22.42 -7.08 13.99
N ILE A 645 22.44 -8.36 14.39
CA ILE A 645 23.47 -9.36 14.05
C ILE A 645 22.85 -10.52 13.26
N THR A 646 23.18 -10.69 11.96
CA THR A 646 22.94 -11.91 11.17
C THR A 646 23.89 -12.00 9.97
N ARG A 647 24.67 -13.10 9.87
CA ARG A 647 25.62 -13.47 8.78
C ARG A 647 26.77 -12.48 8.51
N ALA A 648 28.00 -12.87 8.86
CA ALA A 648 29.18 -11.99 8.99
C ALA A 648 28.86 -10.59 9.57
N PRO A 649 28.16 -10.52 10.71
CA PRO A 649 27.73 -9.26 11.32
C PRO A 649 28.85 -8.57 12.10
N PRO A 650 28.69 -7.28 12.48
CA PRO A 650 29.63 -6.64 13.39
C PRO A 650 29.68 -7.43 14.70
N SER A 651 30.91 -7.70 15.17
CA SER A 651 31.13 -8.46 16.40
C SER A 651 30.49 -7.77 17.62
N THR A 652 30.20 -8.53 18.68
CA THR A 652 29.79 -7.98 19.99
C THR A 652 30.80 -6.93 20.49
N THR A 653 32.08 -7.16 20.20
CA THR A 653 33.19 -6.22 20.42
C THR A 653 33.07 -4.95 19.60
N SER A 654 32.72 -5.02 18.30
CA SER A 654 32.52 -3.85 17.43
C SER A 654 31.38 -2.97 17.95
N CYS A 655 30.25 -3.57 18.34
CA CYS A 655 29.12 -2.85 18.93
C CYS A 655 29.51 -2.16 20.27
N SER A 656 30.25 -2.85 21.13
CA SER A 656 30.77 -2.28 22.38
C SER A 656 31.75 -1.13 22.12
N SER A 657 32.61 -1.27 21.11
CA SER A 657 33.61 -0.27 20.72
C SER A 657 32.95 0.99 20.18
N VAL A 658 31.95 0.87 19.32
CA VAL A 658 31.18 2.02 18.79
C VAL A 658 30.42 2.75 19.90
N ARG A 659 29.84 2.01 20.87
CA ARG A 659 29.27 2.64 22.08
C ARG A 659 30.31 3.45 22.86
N ARG A 660 31.56 2.99 22.95
CA ARG A 660 32.63 3.70 23.65
C ARG A 660 33.18 4.90 22.87
N SER A 661 33.26 4.80 21.55
CA SER A 661 33.87 5.83 20.69
C SER A 661 32.90 6.94 20.31
N VAL A 662 31.64 6.62 20.03
CA VAL A 662 30.64 7.58 19.52
C VAL A 662 29.79 8.19 20.65
N CYS A 663 29.53 7.45 21.74
CA CYS A 663 28.77 7.96 22.89
C CYS A 663 29.72 8.44 24.00
N SER A 664 30.04 9.74 24.04
CA SER A 664 30.90 10.31 25.09
C SER A 664 30.24 10.22 26.49
N GLY A 665 30.74 9.32 27.34
CA GLY A 665 30.55 9.36 28.80
C GLY A 665 29.34 8.60 29.37
N ARG A 666 29.62 7.46 30.03
CA ARG A 666 28.81 6.77 31.06
C ARG A 666 27.27 6.72 30.86
N ARG A 667 26.69 6.77 29.65
CA ARG A 667 25.21 6.70 29.43
C ARG A 667 24.88 5.85 28.19
N ASN A 668 25.34 4.60 28.16
CA ASN A 668 25.56 3.85 26.92
C ASN A 668 24.44 2.86 26.52
N SER A 669 23.36 2.74 27.29
CA SER A 669 22.24 1.79 27.08
C SER A 669 20.93 2.31 27.69
N LYS A 670 19.80 1.59 27.56
CA LYS A 670 18.51 1.95 28.19
C LYS A 670 18.61 2.12 29.72
N PRO A 671 17.76 2.94 30.38
CA PRO A 671 17.95 3.28 31.80
C PRO A 671 17.92 2.07 32.71
N GLY A 672 16.95 1.16 32.51
CA GLY A 672 16.85 -0.08 33.27
C GLY A 672 18.04 -0.98 32.97
N TRP A 673 18.33 -1.20 31.68
CA TRP A 673 19.44 -2.05 31.25
C TRP A 673 20.79 -1.63 31.82
N ARG A 674 21.08 -0.32 31.84
CA ARG A 674 22.33 0.18 32.40
C ARG A 674 22.46 -0.07 33.91
N ALA A 675 21.35 -0.05 34.64
CA ALA A 675 21.39 -0.35 36.07
C ALA A 675 21.60 -1.85 36.33
N TRP A 676 21.16 -2.69 35.38
CA TRP A 676 21.30 -4.15 35.44
C TRP A 676 22.70 -4.65 35.04
N VAL A 677 23.28 -4.12 33.96
CA VAL A 677 24.68 -4.37 33.53
C VAL A 677 25.66 -3.74 34.51
#